data_AF-A0A964LFV1-F1
#
_entry.id   AF-A0A964LFV1-F1
#
_cell.length_a   1.000
_cell.length_b   1.000
_cell.length_c   1.000
_cell.angle_alpha   90.00
_cell.angle_beta   90.00
_cell.angle_gamma   90.00
#
_symmetry.space_group_name_H-M   'P 1'
#
loop_
_entity.id
_entity.type
_entity.pdbx_description
1 polymer ?
#
loop_
_entity_poly.entity_id
_entity_poly.type
_entity_poly.pdbx_seq_one_letter_code
_entity_poly.pdbx_strand_id
1 'polypeptide(L)'
;MKKFLYVPVLLLLCTATASADYVLVKININQLNFFPSGGGGQGGAAGMMGGNKGVGGGPGLGLGGGGPGLGGGLGLGGGPGIGGGPGIGGGPGIGGGPGIGGGPGIGGPGIGGGIGGPGQANGGKGGTSSEDPNAKWIFAVVELSYWQPKPAKTMLGDIYGYGHKWGKNNWLPVSPYLQGQLQLKPIDHKSFAKEFETKFNIEKNDKKKTVDNFLRLARWTLSRGRIAEFHKVMAEAEKLDANSPLVKNYSRVKKDLLRPFANDDPAQTELLAEINSRNSAKINSERGYFRMYYTPNATNDMATRASVVRRLALMEDTIDSFYYWFALQEKSPQPNLPKYRLNSLLTGGESFTTEHLKWGQVAMVADGFTPRRDNLVVMSSKPRIQDPVFQEFETILNAKLEDVRLKLQQQFKIENISREDLLSGKIAENKMAREQAAFFVAAAQTAVVVSKALEDGAERHTVTNETIRQLLIASEMFPRNVQIPDWMVEGLAAFFETPSNALYPTIGTPSWTHLISFKHFDKAKRFSSPSETLFNVLTDQYFQEARQLGKDAQENRGNEDLQRASRESWEISRSTSWAFIYYLAQTRKLDYLFNYGKELNKLPRDMDLNDQVLQACFGKAFGLTDASDPRKIDRINLTNMAGAWFEMMRSTNLDNSVAQDIFQDMRAKQDAKPAETKSSGGTKGGAGTTGPGVGPGGGPGFPGPGGPGPGGPGRPGGPGGPGPGGPGLPGGPGPGGPGLPGGPGPGGPGPGGRP
;
A
#
# COMPACT_ATOMS: atom_id res chain seq x y z
N MET A 1 7.46 48.31 -49.68
CA MET A 1 8.39 48.40 -48.54
C MET A 1 7.71 47.90 -47.28
N LYS A 2 8.25 46.81 -46.71
CA LYS A 2 8.24 46.40 -45.29
C LYS A 2 6.96 46.60 -44.46
N LYS A 3 6.29 45.51 -44.07
CA LYS A 3 6.17 45.10 -42.65
C LYS A 3 6.10 43.57 -42.53
N PHE A 4 7.04 43.04 -41.75
CA PHE A 4 7.28 41.63 -41.45
C PHE A 4 6.21 41.08 -40.51
N LEU A 5 5.73 39.87 -40.82
CA LEU A 5 5.03 38.98 -39.90
C LEU A 5 6.09 38.18 -39.13
N TYR A 6 6.17 38.34 -37.81
CA TYR A 6 6.89 37.41 -36.93
C TYR A 6 5.92 36.94 -35.85
N VAL A 7 5.46 35.69 -35.98
CA VAL A 7 4.86 34.93 -34.88
C VAL A 7 5.80 33.76 -34.61
N PRO A 8 6.55 33.74 -33.51
CA PRO A 8 7.25 32.53 -33.09
C PRO A 8 6.25 31.65 -32.33
N VAL A 9 5.82 30.57 -32.95
CA VAL A 9 5.24 29.43 -32.22
C VAL A 9 6.40 28.70 -31.56
N LEU A 10 6.80 29.21 -30.39
CA LEU A 10 7.69 28.48 -29.49
C LEU A 10 6.83 27.50 -28.70
N LEU A 11 7.04 26.21 -28.96
CA LEU A 11 6.42 25.08 -28.27
C LEU A 11 7.04 24.96 -26.86
N LEU A 12 6.72 25.91 -25.98
CA LEU A 12 7.00 25.83 -24.55
C LEU A 12 5.95 24.92 -23.91
N LEU A 13 6.33 23.67 -23.70
CA LEU A 13 5.75 22.74 -22.72
C LEU A 13 5.99 23.24 -21.27
N CYS A 14 5.74 24.53 -21.02
CA CYS A 14 5.46 25.04 -19.69
C CYS A 14 3.95 25.17 -19.61
N THR A 15 3.27 24.04 -19.43
CA THR A 15 1.90 24.09 -18.90
C THR A 15 1.97 24.97 -17.66
N ALA A 16 1.17 26.04 -17.65
CA ALA A 16 0.96 26.83 -16.44
C ALA A 16 0.63 25.83 -15.34
N THR A 17 1.55 25.63 -14.39
CA THR A 17 1.31 24.80 -13.22
C THR A 17 0.27 25.55 -12.40
N ALA A 18 -1.00 25.38 -12.73
CA ALA A 18 -2.08 25.51 -11.77
C ALA A 18 -1.60 24.78 -10.52
N SER A 19 -1.71 25.41 -9.35
CA SER A 19 -1.19 24.87 -8.09
C SER A 19 -1.78 23.49 -7.84
N ALA A 20 -1.09 22.44 -8.28
CA ALA A 20 -1.48 21.08 -8.01
C ALA A 20 -1.14 20.84 -6.54
N ASP A 21 -2.11 20.34 -5.78
CA ASP A 21 -1.88 19.99 -4.38
C ASP A 21 -1.17 18.62 -4.27
N TYR A 22 -0.96 17.91 -5.40
CA TYR A 22 -0.26 16.63 -5.47
C TYR A 22 0.70 16.57 -6.66
N VAL A 23 1.84 15.91 -6.47
CA VAL A 23 2.79 15.60 -7.55
C VAL A 23 3.18 14.12 -7.51
N LEU A 24 3.08 13.45 -8.66
CA LEU A 24 3.71 12.15 -8.87
C LEU A 24 5.16 12.38 -9.26
N VAL A 25 6.05 11.80 -8.47
CA VAL A 25 7.49 11.82 -8.72
C VAL A 25 7.90 10.42 -9.16
N LYS A 26 8.58 10.30 -10.30
CA LYS A 26 9.18 9.05 -10.78
C LYS A 26 10.69 9.20 -10.84
N ILE A 27 11.42 8.22 -10.33
CA ILE A 27 12.89 8.16 -10.36
C ILE A 27 13.32 6.89 -11.08
N ASN A 28 14.20 7.02 -12.07
CA ASN A 28 14.90 5.91 -12.68
C ASN A 28 16.12 5.57 -11.81
N ILE A 29 16.05 4.46 -11.08
CA ILE A 29 17.08 4.11 -10.09
C ILE A 29 18.43 3.82 -10.75
N ASN A 30 18.43 3.35 -12.00
CA ASN A 30 19.65 3.07 -12.77
C ASN A 30 20.42 4.35 -13.13
N GLN A 31 19.74 5.49 -13.17
CA GLN A 31 20.31 6.78 -13.55
C GLN A 31 20.40 7.74 -12.35
N LEU A 32 20.13 7.27 -11.12
CA LEU A 32 20.13 8.12 -9.93
C LEU A 32 21.53 8.68 -9.66
N ASN A 33 21.74 9.93 -10.04
CA ASN A 33 22.95 10.68 -9.76
C ASN A 33 22.60 12.14 -9.47
N PHE A 34 23.19 12.71 -8.43
CA PHE A 34 22.90 14.10 -8.05
C PHE A 34 23.91 15.07 -8.69
N PHE A 35 25.14 14.62 -8.92
CA PHE A 35 26.17 15.41 -9.59
C PHE A 35 26.44 14.82 -10.97
N PRO A 36 26.07 15.51 -12.06
CA PRO A 36 26.40 15.03 -13.39
C PRO A 36 27.91 14.84 -13.44
N SER A 37 28.35 13.63 -13.76
CA SER A 37 29.77 13.34 -14.00
C SER A 37 30.20 14.26 -15.13
N GLY A 38 31.02 15.26 -14.81
CA GLY A 38 31.48 16.26 -15.78
C GLY A 38 31.99 15.53 -17.01
N GLY A 39 31.34 15.74 -18.14
CA GLY A 39 31.66 15.08 -19.40
C GLY A 39 33.03 15.51 -19.92
N GLY A 40 34.10 14.95 -19.35
CA GLY A 40 35.29 14.64 -20.12
C GLY A 40 34.92 13.45 -20.99
N GLY A 41 34.65 13.69 -22.28
CA GLY A 41 34.19 12.66 -23.18
C GLY A 41 35.16 11.49 -23.26
N GLN A 42 34.75 10.32 -22.78
CA GLN A 42 35.10 9.04 -23.40
C GLN A 42 34.14 7.95 -22.89
N GLY A 43 33.34 7.42 -23.80
CA GLY A 43 32.66 6.15 -23.57
C GLY A 43 33.71 5.06 -23.41
N GLY A 44 33.67 4.37 -22.27
CA GLY A 44 34.52 3.23 -21.98
C GLY A 44 33.85 2.39 -20.90
N ALA A 45 33.52 1.16 -21.27
CA ALA A 45 32.87 0.17 -20.42
C ALA A 45 33.53 0.05 -19.04
N ALA A 46 32.72 0.01 -17.99
CA ALA A 46 33.15 -0.35 -16.64
C ALA A 46 33.60 -1.82 -16.63
N GLY A 47 34.88 -2.05 -16.90
CA GLY A 47 35.55 -3.32 -16.66
C GLY A 47 35.91 -3.45 -15.19
N MET A 48 35.40 -4.50 -14.56
CA MET A 48 35.87 -5.02 -13.28
C MET A 48 37.40 -5.17 -13.31
N MET A 49 38.09 -4.54 -12.37
CA MET A 49 39.41 -5.02 -11.94
C MET A 49 39.49 -5.00 -10.42
N GLY A 50 39.32 -6.19 -9.84
CA GLY A 50 40.00 -6.54 -8.61
C GLY A 50 41.50 -6.64 -8.88
N GLY A 51 42.30 -6.07 -7.97
CA GLY A 51 43.75 -6.03 -8.09
C GLY A 51 44.39 -5.82 -6.73
N ASN A 52 44.60 -6.94 -6.04
CA ASN A 52 45.36 -7.06 -4.81
C ASN A 52 46.84 -6.71 -5.05
N LYS A 53 47.39 -5.73 -4.33
CA LYS A 53 48.84 -5.51 -4.06
C LYS A 53 48.89 -4.67 -2.76
N GLY A 54 49.60 -5.00 -1.69
CA GLY A 54 50.81 -5.80 -1.58
C GLY A 54 51.91 -4.93 -0.96
N VAL A 55 52.03 -5.01 0.37
CA VAL A 55 53.23 -4.96 1.22
C VAL A 55 54.32 -3.88 0.99
N GLY A 56 54.53 -3.09 2.03
CA GLY A 56 55.78 -2.41 2.40
C GLY A 56 55.47 -1.46 3.57
N GLY A 57 56.03 -1.52 4.78
CA GLY A 57 57.25 -2.14 5.26
C GLY A 57 58.23 -1.06 5.74
N GLY A 58 58.14 -0.65 7.01
CA GLY A 58 59.22 0.06 7.71
C GLY A 58 58.84 1.37 8.44
N PRO A 59 59.65 1.82 9.43
CA PRO A 59 59.25 1.76 10.84
C PRO A 59 59.44 3.07 11.63
N GLY A 60 58.85 3.13 12.83
CA GLY A 60 59.49 3.78 13.98
C GLY A 60 58.66 4.77 14.80
N LEU A 61 58.62 4.49 16.13
CA LEU A 61 58.65 5.41 17.28
C LEU A 61 57.63 6.58 17.33
N GLY A 62 56.85 6.82 18.38
CA GLY A 62 56.92 6.46 19.79
C GLY A 62 56.24 7.59 20.60
N LEU A 63 55.86 7.30 21.85
CA LEU A 63 55.45 8.25 22.91
C LEU A 63 54.11 8.97 22.65
N GLY A 64 53.08 8.87 23.50
CA GLY A 64 53.12 9.13 24.94
C GLY A 64 52.61 10.55 25.18
N GLY A 65 51.40 10.70 25.73
CA GLY A 65 50.86 12.01 26.08
C GLY A 65 49.38 11.97 26.42
N GLY A 66 49.08 11.83 27.72
CA GLY A 66 47.73 11.93 28.25
C GLY A 66 47.34 13.34 28.69
N GLY A 67 46.02 13.52 28.81
CA GLY A 67 45.34 14.49 29.68
C GLY A 67 44.88 15.80 29.03
N PRO A 68 43.99 16.58 29.68
CA PRO A 68 43.01 16.25 30.71
C PRO A 68 41.58 16.75 30.34
N GLY A 69 40.60 16.35 31.15
CA GLY A 69 39.19 16.73 31.00
C GLY A 69 38.82 18.16 31.40
N LEU A 70 37.57 18.52 31.09
CA LEU A 70 36.80 19.66 31.58
C LEU A 70 35.32 19.30 31.32
N GLY A 71 34.51 19.07 32.37
CA GLY A 71 33.60 20.07 32.94
C GLY A 71 32.27 20.04 32.17
N GLY A 72 31.17 19.46 32.69
CA GLY A 72 30.43 19.98 33.84
C GLY A 72 29.40 21.01 33.34
N GLY A 73 28.12 20.63 33.24
CA GLY A 73 27.07 21.55 32.78
C GLY A 73 25.67 20.96 32.85
N LEU A 74 25.09 21.00 34.04
CA LEU A 74 23.64 20.89 34.29
C LEU A 74 22.87 21.95 33.49
N GLY A 75 21.81 21.53 32.81
CA GLY A 75 20.88 22.41 32.12
C GLY A 75 19.47 21.80 32.08
N LEU A 76 18.76 21.94 33.19
CA LEU A 76 17.29 21.87 33.26
C LEU A 76 16.69 22.91 32.30
N GLY A 77 15.72 22.54 31.47
CA GLY A 77 15.04 23.53 30.63
C GLY A 77 13.91 22.98 29.75
N GLY A 78 12.72 22.91 30.33
CA GLY A 78 11.44 23.28 29.70
C GLY A 78 11.05 22.66 28.35
N GLY A 79 10.14 21.69 28.39
CA GLY A 79 9.29 21.38 27.24
C GLY A 79 8.31 22.53 26.94
N PRO A 80 8.01 22.84 25.66
CA PRO A 80 6.94 23.77 25.33
C PRO A 80 5.59 23.09 25.52
N GLY A 81 4.81 23.63 26.46
CA GLY A 81 3.44 23.23 26.72
C GLY A 81 2.51 23.54 25.56
N ILE A 82 1.53 22.65 25.40
CA ILE A 82 0.32 22.85 24.63
C ILE A 82 -0.56 23.81 25.45
N GLY A 83 -0.81 25.01 24.93
CA GLY A 83 -1.64 26.00 25.60
C GLY A 83 -2.35 26.92 24.60
N GLY A 84 -3.68 26.78 24.56
CA GLY A 84 -4.63 27.89 24.42
C GLY A 84 -4.83 28.52 23.05
N GLY A 85 -6.01 28.31 22.46
CA GLY A 85 -6.71 29.42 21.80
C GLY A 85 -6.98 30.54 22.82
N PRO A 86 -7.25 31.79 22.40
CA PRO A 86 -8.61 32.12 21.92
C PRO A 86 -8.66 33.28 20.90
N GLY A 87 -9.86 33.59 20.40
CA GLY A 87 -10.19 34.99 20.11
C GLY A 87 -10.93 35.27 18.81
N ILE A 88 -12.25 35.31 18.91
CA ILE A 88 -13.18 35.94 17.95
C ILE A 88 -12.99 37.47 17.98
N GLY A 89 -13.01 38.09 16.80
CA GLY A 89 -13.25 39.52 16.56
C GLY A 89 -13.06 39.78 15.07
N GLY A 90 -14.02 40.20 14.25
CA GLY A 90 -15.06 41.21 14.47
C GLY A 90 -14.61 42.50 13.80
N GLY A 91 -15.03 42.77 12.56
CA GLY A 91 -14.77 44.03 11.86
C GLY A 91 -15.20 44.02 10.38
N PRO A 92 -15.58 45.18 9.80
CA PRO A 92 -16.87 45.33 9.10
C PRO A 92 -16.78 45.38 7.57
N GLY A 93 -17.92 45.08 6.92
CA GLY A 93 -18.09 45.17 5.48
C GLY A 93 -18.36 46.57 4.95
N ILE A 94 -18.26 46.72 3.62
CA ILE A 94 -18.81 47.77 2.74
C ILE A 94 -18.99 47.07 1.37
N GLY A 95 -20.22 46.90 0.86
CA GLY A 95 -20.79 47.68 -0.26
C GLY A 95 -20.37 47.09 -1.62
N GLY A 96 -21.21 46.74 -2.60
CA GLY A 96 -22.58 47.12 -2.90
C GLY A 96 -22.68 47.51 -4.38
N GLY A 97 -23.17 46.58 -5.23
CA GLY A 97 -23.85 46.84 -6.51
C GLY A 97 -23.02 46.87 -7.81
N PRO A 98 -23.65 46.93 -9.00
CA PRO A 98 -24.98 46.42 -9.38
C PRO A 98 -24.95 45.50 -10.62
N GLY A 99 -26.02 44.72 -10.81
CA GLY A 99 -26.23 43.82 -11.94
C GLY A 99 -26.82 44.45 -13.18
N ILE A 100 -26.63 43.76 -14.31
CA ILE A 100 -27.31 43.85 -15.61
C ILE A 100 -27.17 42.41 -16.17
N GLY A 101 -28.15 41.64 -16.65
CA GLY A 101 -29.47 41.93 -17.18
C GLY A 101 -29.58 41.27 -18.57
N GLY A 102 -30.45 40.25 -18.71
CA GLY A 102 -31.08 39.84 -19.98
C GLY A 102 -30.42 38.73 -20.83
N GLY A 103 -31.15 37.62 -21.05
CA GLY A 103 -30.92 36.63 -22.15
C GLY A 103 -31.48 37.15 -23.49
N PRO A 104 -32.04 36.33 -24.42
CA PRO A 104 -32.03 34.87 -24.61
C PRO A 104 -31.75 34.43 -26.09
N GLY A 105 -31.69 33.12 -26.39
CA GLY A 105 -31.79 32.57 -27.77
C GLY A 105 -31.17 31.17 -27.89
N ILE A 106 -31.94 30.07 -27.88
CA ILE A 106 -32.63 29.39 -29.01
C ILE A 106 -31.67 28.96 -30.13
N GLY A 107 -31.59 27.65 -30.38
CA GLY A 107 -31.08 27.08 -31.63
C GLY A 107 -30.55 25.65 -31.51
N GLY A 108 -31.42 24.66 -31.72
CA GLY A 108 -31.07 23.25 -31.86
C GLY A 108 -30.49 22.88 -33.24
N PRO A 109 -30.58 21.61 -33.68
CA PRO A 109 -29.43 20.76 -33.99
C PRO A 109 -29.16 20.59 -35.50
N GLY A 110 -27.89 20.36 -35.85
CA GLY A 110 -27.46 20.10 -37.23
C GLY A 110 -26.71 18.78 -37.37
N ILE A 111 -27.41 17.78 -37.90
CA ILE A 111 -26.87 16.56 -38.52
C ILE A 111 -26.15 16.96 -39.82
N GLY A 112 -25.00 16.36 -40.11
CA GLY A 112 -24.35 16.54 -41.42
C GLY A 112 -23.11 15.66 -41.58
N GLY A 113 -23.30 14.45 -42.10
CA GLY A 113 -22.22 13.65 -42.66
C GLY A 113 -21.69 14.26 -43.96
N GLY A 114 -20.45 13.96 -44.32
CA GLY A 114 -19.95 14.36 -45.62
C GLY A 114 -18.45 14.18 -45.81
N ILE A 115 -18.11 13.06 -46.46
CA ILE A 115 -17.22 12.99 -47.63
C ILE A 115 -15.72 13.22 -47.40
N GLY A 116 -14.97 12.16 -47.72
CA GLY A 116 -13.52 12.13 -47.73
C GLY A 116 -12.89 12.97 -48.85
N GLY A 117 -11.63 13.34 -48.61
CA GLY A 117 -10.71 13.91 -49.59
C GLY A 117 -9.29 13.38 -49.33
N PRO A 118 -8.49 13.13 -50.38
CA PRO A 118 -7.28 12.32 -50.30
C PRO A 118 -6.02 13.15 -49.98
N GLY A 119 -5.08 12.49 -49.30
CA GLY A 119 -3.65 12.80 -49.41
C GLY A 119 -3.17 13.99 -48.60
N GLN A 120 -2.67 13.73 -47.39
CA GLN A 120 -1.70 14.63 -46.78
C GLN A 120 -0.52 13.87 -46.19
N ALA A 121 0.65 14.33 -46.61
CA ALA A 121 1.96 13.76 -46.40
C ALA A 121 2.26 13.53 -44.91
N ASN A 122 2.89 12.38 -44.67
CA ASN A 122 3.33 11.86 -43.40
C ASN A 122 4.34 12.82 -42.75
N GLY A 123 3.86 13.73 -41.90
CA GLY A 123 4.70 14.52 -41.02
C GLY A 123 5.27 13.63 -39.92
N GLY A 124 6.56 13.33 -40.01
CA GLY A 124 7.29 12.58 -38.99
C GLY A 124 7.07 13.21 -37.61
N LYS A 125 6.33 12.51 -36.75
CA LYS A 125 6.26 12.81 -35.31
C LYS A 125 7.68 12.83 -34.78
N GLY A 126 8.07 13.96 -34.20
CA GLY A 126 9.33 14.11 -33.48
C GLY A 126 9.52 12.93 -32.55
N GLY A 127 10.68 12.28 -32.67
CA GLY A 127 11.04 11.14 -31.85
C GLY A 127 10.91 11.52 -30.39
N THR A 128 9.91 10.96 -29.72
CA THR A 128 9.93 10.81 -28.28
C THR A 128 11.26 10.14 -27.95
N SER A 129 12.10 10.77 -27.13
CA SER A 129 13.29 10.13 -26.57
C SER A 129 12.90 8.71 -26.17
N SER A 130 13.47 7.70 -26.85
CA SER A 130 13.11 6.32 -26.58
C SER A 130 13.35 6.08 -25.09
N GLU A 131 12.28 5.79 -24.34
CA GLU A 131 12.42 5.43 -22.93
C GLU A 131 13.45 4.30 -22.85
N ASP A 132 14.44 4.45 -21.98
CA ASP A 132 15.46 3.42 -21.77
C ASP A 132 14.75 2.09 -21.49
N PRO A 133 14.89 1.07 -22.36
CA PRO A 133 14.16 -0.19 -22.22
C PRO A 133 14.55 -0.95 -20.95
N ASN A 134 15.65 -0.57 -20.30
CA ASN A 134 16.13 -1.15 -19.05
C ASN A 134 15.82 -0.27 -17.83
N ALA A 135 15.09 0.84 -17.99
CA ALA A 135 14.80 1.77 -16.90
C ALA A 135 14.02 1.08 -15.77
N LYS A 136 14.61 1.09 -14.57
CA LYS A 136 13.95 0.64 -13.35
C LYS A 136 13.35 1.84 -12.64
N TRP A 137 12.03 1.98 -12.74
CA TRP A 137 11.32 3.12 -12.16
C TRP A 137 10.81 2.84 -10.76
N ILE A 138 11.06 3.78 -9.85
CA ILE A 138 10.34 3.91 -8.59
C ILE A 138 9.53 5.20 -8.59
N PHE A 139 8.41 5.24 -7.89
CA PHE A 139 7.55 6.40 -7.91
C PHE A 139 6.80 6.58 -6.60
N ALA A 140 6.48 7.82 -6.27
CA ALA A 140 5.65 8.16 -5.13
C ALA A 140 4.77 9.36 -5.46
N VAL A 141 3.61 9.42 -4.81
CA VAL A 141 2.80 10.64 -4.83
C VAL A 141 3.03 11.44 -3.56
N VAL A 142 3.29 12.74 -3.73
CA VAL A 142 3.57 13.66 -2.64
C VAL A 142 2.47 14.72 -2.60
N GLU A 143 1.79 14.84 -1.46
CA GLU A 143 0.89 15.96 -1.17
C GLU A 143 1.73 17.20 -0.81
N LEU A 144 1.42 18.30 -1.47
CA LEU A 144 2.11 19.58 -1.35
C LEU A 144 1.31 20.49 -0.42
N SER A 145 1.93 21.01 0.64
CA SER A 145 1.31 22.04 1.49
C SER A 145 1.32 23.41 0.83
N TYR A 146 2.31 23.67 -0.03
CA TYR A 146 2.37 24.83 -0.91
C TYR A 146 3.33 24.56 -2.07
N TRP A 147 3.19 25.36 -3.12
CA TRP A 147 4.06 25.39 -4.29
C TRP A 147 4.41 26.83 -4.64
N GLN A 148 5.69 27.15 -4.77
CA GLN A 148 6.14 28.46 -5.21
C GLN A 148 5.97 28.57 -6.74
N PRO A 149 5.13 29.47 -7.26
CA PRO A 149 4.82 29.52 -8.69
C PRO A 149 6.00 30.01 -9.54
N LYS A 150 6.91 30.80 -8.94
CA LYS A 150 8.08 31.34 -9.62
C LYS A 150 9.31 30.52 -9.25
N PRO A 151 9.96 29.82 -10.21
CA PRO A 151 11.18 29.11 -9.92
C PRO A 151 12.37 30.07 -9.75
N ALA A 152 13.33 29.68 -8.92
CA ALA A 152 14.67 30.21 -8.99
C ALA A 152 15.38 29.64 -10.23
N LYS A 153 15.95 30.51 -11.06
CA LYS A 153 16.68 30.12 -12.26
C LYS A 153 18.12 29.77 -11.88
N THR A 154 18.61 28.61 -12.32
CA THR A 154 20.01 28.20 -12.19
C THR A 154 20.57 27.81 -13.56
N MET A 155 21.90 27.71 -13.70
CA MET A 155 22.51 27.24 -14.95
C MET A 155 22.10 25.81 -15.32
N LEU A 156 21.70 25.00 -14.34
CA LEU A 156 21.32 23.60 -14.53
C LEU A 156 19.81 23.41 -14.71
N GLY A 157 19.00 24.46 -14.57
CA GLY A 157 17.55 24.39 -14.69
C GLY A 157 16.81 25.23 -13.65
N ASP A 158 15.52 24.98 -13.54
CA ASP A 158 14.62 25.69 -12.65
C ASP A 158 14.52 24.97 -11.30
N ILE A 159 14.41 25.73 -10.22
CA ILE A 159 14.19 25.20 -8.87
C ILE A 159 12.92 25.80 -8.31
N TYR A 160 11.95 24.95 -7.98
CA TYR A 160 10.70 25.35 -7.34
C TYR A 160 10.77 25.09 -5.85
N GLY A 161 10.44 26.09 -5.03
CA GLY A 161 10.25 25.87 -3.60
C GLY A 161 8.89 25.22 -3.34
N TYR A 162 8.84 24.25 -2.44
CA TYR A 162 7.60 23.59 -2.04
C TYR A 162 7.65 23.18 -0.56
N GLY A 163 6.50 22.82 -0.01
CA GLY A 163 6.40 22.20 1.31
C GLY A 163 5.55 20.94 1.25
N HIS A 164 5.73 20.08 2.25
CA HIS A 164 4.99 18.83 2.41
C HIS A 164 4.85 18.50 3.90
N LYS A 165 4.18 17.40 4.25
CA LYS A 165 3.89 17.07 5.65
C LYS A 165 5.13 16.78 6.54
N TRP A 166 6.30 16.56 5.94
CA TRP A 166 7.56 16.28 6.67
C TRP A 166 8.51 17.49 6.71
N GLY A 167 8.24 18.55 5.96
CA GLY A 167 9.22 19.60 5.73
C GLY A 167 8.65 20.85 5.09
N LYS A 168 9.33 21.96 5.31
CA LYS A 168 9.04 23.24 4.66
C LYS A 168 10.31 23.73 3.99
N ASN A 169 10.17 24.52 2.94
CA ASN A 169 11.28 25.12 2.19
C ASN A 169 12.11 24.10 1.41
N ASN A 170 11.50 22.99 0.97
CA ASN A 170 12.15 22.02 0.11
C ASN A 170 12.25 22.57 -1.32
N TRP A 171 13.23 22.07 -2.07
CA TRP A 171 13.48 22.46 -3.45
C TRP A 171 13.26 21.30 -4.40
N LEU A 172 12.58 21.58 -5.52
CA LEU A 172 12.28 20.62 -6.56
C LEU A 172 12.97 21.07 -7.85
N PRO A 173 13.93 20.29 -8.39
CA PRO A 173 14.61 20.64 -9.61
C PRO A 173 13.79 20.23 -10.83
N VAL A 174 13.66 21.15 -11.78
CA VAL A 174 13.09 20.90 -13.11
C VAL A 174 14.18 21.22 -14.13
N SER A 175 14.71 20.18 -14.78
CA SER A 175 15.85 20.32 -15.67
C SER A 175 15.80 19.34 -16.83
N PRO A 176 16.17 19.78 -18.06
CA PRO A 176 16.45 18.87 -19.17
C PRO A 176 17.48 17.77 -18.83
N TYR A 177 18.46 18.07 -17.98
CA TYR A 177 19.51 17.12 -17.57
C TYR A 177 18.97 15.97 -16.72
N LEU A 178 17.80 16.14 -16.10
CA LEU A 178 17.18 15.12 -15.25
C LEU A 178 16.07 14.34 -15.95
N GLN A 179 15.70 14.63 -17.21
CA GLN A 179 14.52 14.01 -17.84
C GLN A 179 14.57 12.47 -17.92
N GLY A 180 15.76 11.87 -18.00
CA GLY A 180 15.95 10.41 -17.95
C GLY A 180 15.93 9.82 -16.53
N GLN A 181 16.23 10.63 -15.52
CA GLN A 181 16.37 10.23 -14.13
C GLN A 181 15.16 10.54 -13.27
N LEU A 182 14.53 11.71 -13.46
CA LEU A 182 13.48 12.25 -12.62
C LEU A 182 12.35 12.79 -13.51
N GLN A 183 11.14 12.28 -13.32
CA GLN A 183 9.94 12.78 -13.97
C GLN A 183 8.95 13.29 -12.92
N LEU A 184 8.40 14.48 -13.17
CA LEU A 184 7.42 15.11 -12.31
C LEU A 184 6.12 15.26 -13.09
N LYS A 185 5.03 14.72 -12.54
CA LYS A 185 3.70 14.83 -13.11
C LYS A 185 2.76 15.42 -12.07
N PRO A 186 2.34 16.69 -12.20
CA PRO A 186 1.28 17.25 -11.37
C PRO A 186 0.01 16.40 -11.49
N ILE A 187 -0.65 16.14 -10.37
CA ILE A 187 -1.96 15.50 -10.36
C ILE A 187 -2.99 16.58 -10.04
N ASP A 188 -3.89 16.83 -10.99
CA ASP A 188 -4.98 17.79 -10.80
C ASP A 188 -6.01 17.22 -9.82
N HIS A 189 -5.76 17.47 -8.53
CA HIS A 189 -6.67 17.12 -7.45
C HIS A 189 -6.50 18.15 -6.34
N LYS A 190 -7.62 18.63 -5.79
CA LYS A 190 -7.60 19.54 -4.65
C LYS A 190 -7.18 18.80 -3.39
N SER A 191 -6.44 19.45 -2.51
CA SER A 191 -6.19 18.95 -1.16
C SER A 191 -7.52 18.70 -0.45
N PHE A 192 -7.53 17.70 0.42
CA PHE A 192 -8.73 17.32 1.16
C PHE A 192 -9.32 18.51 1.92
N ALA A 193 -8.48 19.31 2.58
CA ALA A 193 -8.94 20.45 3.38
C ALA A 193 -9.74 21.47 2.56
N LYS A 194 -9.27 21.83 1.36
CA LYS A 194 -9.96 22.76 0.46
C LYS A 194 -11.29 22.19 -0.02
N GLU A 195 -11.29 20.90 -0.41
CA GLU A 195 -12.49 20.25 -0.91
C GLU A 195 -13.55 20.06 0.19
N PHE A 196 -13.11 19.64 1.38
CA PHE A 196 -13.97 19.48 2.55
C PHE A 196 -14.62 20.79 2.95
N GLU A 197 -13.86 21.87 3.11
CA GLU A 197 -14.42 23.16 3.55
C GLU A 197 -15.42 23.71 2.51
N THR A 198 -15.15 23.48 1.22
CA THR A 198 -16.10 23.82 0.14
C THR A 198 -17.41 23.02 0.29
N LYS A 199 -17.32 21.69 0.37
CA LYS A 199 -18.52 20.82 0.49
C LYS A 199 -19.28 21.08 1.78
N PHE A 200 -18.58 21.20 2.90
CA PHE A 200 -19.18 21.44 4.21
C PHE A 200 -19.93 22.77 4.26
N ASN A 201 -19.35 23.85 3.69
CA ASN A 201 -20.02 25.15 3.67
C ASN A 201 -21.22 25.19 2.71
N ILE A 202 -21.18 24.45 1.59
CA ILE A 202 -22.34 24.29 0.71
C ILE A 202 -23.49 23.68 1.50
N GLU A 203 -23.28 22.53 2.16
CA GLU A 203 -24.34 21.86 2.92
C GLU A 203 -24.80 22.66 4.15
N LYS A 204 -23.88 23.34 4.83
CA LYS A 204 -24.20 24.13 6.04
C LYS A 204 -25.06 25.35 5.75
N ASN A 205 -24.80 26.01 4.62
CA ASN A 205 -25.47 27.25 4.22
C ASN A 205 -26.70 27.01 3.32
N ASP A 206 -26.96 25.76 2.91
CA ASP A 206 -28.18 25.43 2.18
C ASP A 206 -29.41 25.64 3.08
N LYS A 207 -30.38 26.40 2.57
CA LYS A 207 -31.67 26.64 3.24
C LYS A 207 -32.51 25.35 3.31
N LYS A 208 -32.25 24.38 2.44
CA LYS A 208 -32.93 23.07 2.37
C LYS A 208 -32.06 21.93 2.92
N LYS A 209 -31.04 22.23 3.72
CA LYS A 209 -30.16 21.21 4.30
C LYS A 209 -30.95 20.12 5.02
N THR A 210 -30.57 18.87 4.76
CA THR A 210 -31.20 17.69 5.35
C THR A 210 -30.17 16.84 6.08
N VAL A 211 -30.63 15.98 6.99
CA VAL A 211 -29.77 14.99 7.65
C VAL A 211 -29.08 14.08 6.62
N ASP A 212 -29.76 13.72 5.53
CA ASP A 212 -29.21 12.85 4.47
C ASP A 212 -28.03 13.47 3.72
N ASN A 213 -28.06 14.79 3.49
CA ASN A 213 -26.94 15.49 2.88
C ASN A 213 -25.70 15.43 3.77
N PHE A 214 -25.86 15.67 5.08
CA PHE A 214 -24.76 15.56 6.04
C PHE A 214 -24.28 14.11 6.21
N LEU A 215 -25.18 13.12 6.21
CA LEU A 215 -24.79 11.70 6.25
C LEU A 215 -24.00 11.29 5.00
N ARG A 216 -24.37 11.82 3.82
CA ARG A 216 -23.59 11.61 2.58
C ARG A 216 -22.20 12.24 2.68
N LEU A 217 -22.11 13.47 3.16
CA LEU A 217 -20.83 14.13 3.39
C LEU A 217 -19.99 13.39 4.44
N ALA A 218 -20.62 12.87 5.50
CA ALA A 218 -19.94 12.11 6.53
C ALA A 218 -19.34 10.81 5.97
N ARG A 219 -20.08 10.06 5.14
CA ARG A 219 -19.54 8.88 4.43
C ARG A 219 -18.37 9.26 3.52
N TRP A 220 -18.47 10.38 2.80
CA TRP A 220 -17.41 10.89 1.92
C TRP A 220 -16.13 11.29 2.70
N THR A 221 -16.30 11.89 3.87
CA THR A 221 -15.20 12.29 4.74
C THR A 221 -14.56 11.06 5.41
N LEU A 222 -15.38 10.13 5.90
CA LEU A 222 -14.92 8.90 6.52
C LEU A 222 -14.15 8.01 5.54
N SER A 223 -14.62 7.91 4.29
CA SER A 223 -13.93 7.12 3.27
C SER A 223 -12.52 7.63 2.96
N ARG A 224 -12.22 8.90 3.29
CA ARG A 224 -10.90 9.52 3.15
C ARG A 224 -10.06 9.47 4.43
N GLY A 225 -10.51 8.74 5.45
CA GLY A 225 -9.82 8.57 6.74
C GLY A 225 -9.65 9.89 7.50
N ARG A 226 -10.69 10.73 7.50
CA ARG A 226 -10.67 12.07 8.09
C ARG A 226 -11.62 12.14 9.29
N ILE A 227 -11.22 11.49 10.38
CA ILE A 227 -12.07 11.24 11.55
C ILE A 227 -12.52 12.54 12.24
N ALA A 228 -11.64 13.54 12.35
CA ALA A 228 -11.99 14.83 12.97
C ALA A 228 -13.08 15.57 12.18
N GLU A 229 -12.91 15.68 10.86
CA GLU A 229 -13.89 16.29 9.97
C GLU A 229 -15.18 15.47 9.90
N PHE A 230 -15.09 14.14 9.98
CA PHE A 230 -16.23 13.25 10.05
C PHE A 230 -17.09 13.57 11.27
N HIS A 231 -16.48 13.71 12.45
CA HIS A 231 -17.18 14.11 13.66
C HIS A 231 -17.80 15.52 13.56
N LYS A 232 -17.10 16.46 12.90
CA LYS A 232 -17.64 17.81 12.62
C LYS A 232 -18.91 17.73 11.78
N VAL A 233 -18.95 16.87 10.76
CA VAL A 233 -20.13 16.65 9.90
C VAL A 233 -21.27 15.97 10.67
N MET A 234 -20.95 14.92 11.43
CA MET A 234 -21.95 14.19 12.21
C MET A 234 -22.58 15.05 13.30
N ALA A 235 -21.85 16.00 13.89
CA ALA A 235 -22.41 16.96 14.84
C ALA A 235 -23.48 17.87 14.21
N GLU A 236 -23.36 18.22 12.92
CA GLU A 236 -24.41 18.96 12.21
C GLU A 236 -25.59 18.05 11.85
N ALA A 237 -25.33 16.79 11.47
CA ALA A 237 -26.39 15.80 11.24
C ALA A 237 -27.25 15.58 12.51
N GLU A 238 -26.61 15.48 13.67
CA GLU A 238 -27.28 15.30 14.97
C GLU A 238 -28.13 16.51 15.37
N LYS A 239 -27.68 17.73 15.07
CA LYS A 239 -28.48 18.95 15.29
C LYS A 239 -29.73 19.01 14.42
N LEU A 240 -29.68 18.47 13.21
CA LEU A 240 -30.81 18.47 12.28
C LEU A 240 -31.83 17.38 12.65
N ASP A 241 -31.36 16.17 12.92
CA ASP A 241 -32.21 15.06 13.32
C ASP A 241 -31.45 14.03 14.16
N ALA A 242 -31.43 14.23 15.47
CA ALA A 242 -30.91 13.27 16.43
C ALA A 242 -31.70 11.94 16.47
N ASN A 243 -32.91 11.92 15.89
CA ASN A 243 -33.75 10.74 15.87
C ASN A 243 -33.53 9.84 14.64
N SER A 244 -32.82 10.31 13.62
CA SER A 244 -32.41 9.51 12.47
C SER A 244 -31.75 8.19 12.93
N PRO A 245 -32.16 7.02 12.41
CA PRO A 245 -31.61 5.73 12.83
C PRO A 245 -30.08 5.67 12.74
N LEU A 246 -29.50 6.26 11.68
CA LEU A 246 -28.05 6.27 11.46
C LEU A 246 -27.33 7.20 12.44
N VAL A 247 -27.93 8.34 12.77
CA VAL A 247 -27.38 9.27 13.78
C VAL A 247 -27.40 8.62 15.17
N LYS A 248 -28.51 7.99 15.56
CA LYS A 248 -28.58 7.23 16.84
C LYS A 248 -27.53 6.13 16.90
N ASN A 249 -27.38 5.39 15.81
CA ASN A 249 -26.42 4.30 15.72
C ASN A 249 -24.98 4.82 15.87
N TYR A 250 -24.64 5.90 15.16
CA TYR A 250 -23.36 6.60 15.33
C TYR A 250 -23.14 7.07 16.77
N SER A 251 -24.11 7.75 17.39
CA SER A 251 -23.95 8.26 18.76
C SER A 251 -23.74 7.14 19.78
N ARG A 252 -24.40 5.99 19.59
CA ARG A 252 -24.15 4.77 20.37
C ARG A 252 -22.71 4.28 20.19
N VAL A 253 -22.29 4.05 18.95
CA VAL A 253 -20.95 3.55 18.62
C VAL A 253 -19.86 4.50 19.13
N LYS A 254 -20.05 5.81 18.95
CA LYS A 254 -19.14 6.84 19.48
C LYS A 254 -18.99 6.74 20.99
N LYS A 255 -20.11 6.60 21.72
CA LYS A 255 -20.07 6.43 23.18
C LYS A 255 -19.35 5.15 23.59
N ASP A 256 -19.55 4.07 22.85
CA ASP A 256 -18.93 2.80 23.15
C ASP A 256 -17.41 2.84 22.91
N LEU A 257 -16.98 3.50 21.83
CA LEU A 257 -15.58 3.82 21.50
C LEU A 257 -14.97 4.97 22.34
N LEU A 258 -15.54 5.31 23.49
CA LEU A 258 -14.86 6.12 24.52
C LEU A 258 -14.27 5.25 25.64
N ARG A 259 -14.60 3.96 25.67
CA ARG A 259 -14.25 3.06 26.78
C ARG A 259 -13.02 2.21 26.42
N PRO A 260 -11.88 2.34 27.13
CA PRO A 260 -10.67 1.58 26.83
C PRO A 260 -10.88 0.08 27.04
N PHE A 261 -10.13 -0.74 26.28
CA PHE A 261 -10.09 -2.19 26.49
C PHE A 261 -9.04 -2.49 27.58
N ALA A 262 -9.51 -2.82 28.79
CA ALA A 262 -8.64 -2.86 29.97
C ALA A 262 -7.78 -4.13 30.07
N ASN A 263 -8.33 -5.29 29.68
CA ASN A 263 -7.69 -6.59 29.88
C ASN A 263 -7.12 -7.13 28.57
N ASP A 264 -5.98 -7.82 28.67
CA ASP A 264 -5.43 -8.57 27.54
C ASP A 264 -6.26 -9.86 27.34
N ASP A 265 -6.25 -10.41 26.13
CA ASP A 265 -7.02 -11.61 25.79
C ASP A 265 -6.45 -12.84 26.55
N PRO A 266 -7.26 -13.57 27.35
CA PRO A 266 -6.80 -14.75 28.06
C PRO A 266 -6.15 -15.80 27.14
N ALA A 267 -6.60 -15.91 25.89
CA ALA A 267 -6.03 -16.83 24.90
C ALA A 267 -4.59 -16.44 24.45
N GLN A 268 -4.14 -15.22 24.75
CA GLN A 268 -2.79 -14.74 24.43
C GLN A 268 -1.82 -14.79 25.62
N THR A 269 -2.26 -15.20 26.81
CA THR A 269 -1.47 -15.09 28.06
C THR A 269 -0.05 -15.66 27.93
N GLU A 270 0.08 -16.90 27.45
CA GLU A 270 1.37 -17.58 27.28
C GLU A 270 2.24 -16.90 26.24
N LEU A 271 1.66 -16.52 25.09
CA LEU A 271 2.36 -15.83 24.02
C LEU A 271 2.89 -14.46 24.47
N LEU A 272 2.09 -13.69 25.20
CA LEU A 272 2.51 -12.41 25.74
C LEU A 272 3.61 -12.58 26.80
N ALA A 273 3.56 -13.64 27.61
CA ALA A 273 4.64 -13.96 28.54
C ALA A 273 5.96 -14.26 27.80
N GLU A 274 5.90 -15.04 26.71
CA GLU A 274 7.06 -15.30 25.84
C GLU A 274 7.62 -14.00 25.24
N ILE A 275 6.77 -13.13 24.68
CA ILE A 275 7.21 -11.85 24.11
C ILE A 275 7.88 -10.97 25.18
N ASN A 276 7.30 -10.87 26.38
CA ASN A 276 7.89 -10.10 27.47
C ASN A 276 9.26 -10.66 27.92
N SER A 277 9.45 -11.98 27.87
CA SER A 277 10.73 -12.62 28.25
C SER A 277 11.90 -12.24 27.32
N ARG A 278 11.61 -11.80 26.10
CA ARG A 278 12.61 -11.42 25.07
C ARG A 278 13.15 -9.98 25.22
N ASN A 279 13.11 -9.40 26.41
CA ASN A 279 13.47 -8.00 26.68
C ASN A 279 12.71 -6.98 25.80
N SER A 280 11.43 -7.28 25.51
CA SER A 280 10.58 -6.40 24.71
C SER A 280 10.07 -5.22 25.54
N ALA A 281 10.25 -4.00 25.04
CA ALA A 281 9.55 -2.83 25.52
C ALA A 281 8.08 -2.85 25.05
N LYS A 282 7.20 -2.12 25.74
CA LYS A 282 5.78 -2.03 25.38
C LYS A 282 5.23 -0.62 25.54
N ILE A 283 4.36 -0.23 24.62
CA ILE A 283 3.65 1.06 24.63
C ILE A 283 2.16 0.78 24.38
N ASN A 284 1.29 1.36 25.22
CA ASN A 284 -0.14 1.39 24.96
C ASN A 284 -0.46 2.59 24.04
N SER A 285 -1.46 2.44 23.19
CA SER A 285 -2.02 3.55 22.45
C SER A 285 -2.71 4.56 23.38
N GLU A 286 -2.96 5.77 22.90
CA GLU A 286 -3.48 6.88 23.72
C GLU A 286 -4.83 6.56 24.36
N ARG A 287 -5.75 5.93 23.63
CA ARG A 287 -7.06 5.47 24.12
C ARG A 287 -7.02 4.07 24.75
N GLY A 288 -5.85 3.42 24.78
CA GLY A 288 -5.65 2.13 25.43
C GLY A 288 -6.26 0.92 24.71
N TYR A 289 -6.71 1.07 23.46
CA TYR A 289 -7.24 -0.02 22.62
C TYR A 289 -6.17 -1.00 22.19
N PHE A 290 -4.96 -0.48 21.95
CA PHE A 290 -3.85 -1.25 21.41
C PHE A 290 -2.67 -1.23 22.37
N ARG A 291 -1.87 -2.30 22.32
CA ARG A 291 -0.52 -2.35 22.89
C ARG A 291 0.45 -2.92 21.87
N MET A 292 1.55 -2.23 21.66
CA MET A 292 2.63 -2.70 20.80
C MET A 292 3.84 -3.08 21.64
N TYR A 293 4.31 -4.31 21.45
CA TYR A 293 5.59 -4.83 21.92
C TYR A 293 6.66 -4.56 20.87
N TYR A 294 7.85 -4.15 21.27
CA TYR A 294 8.96 -3.89 20.35
C TYR A 294 10.31 -4.10 21.04
N THR A 295 11.34 -4.42 20.25
CA THR A 295 12.73 -4.48 20.74
C THR A 295 13.42 -3.15 20.43
N PRO A 296 13.82 -2.35 21.43
CA PRO A 296 14.56 -1.11 21.19
C PRO A 296 16.00 -1.41 20.77
N ASN A 297 16.57 -0.62 19.85
CA ASN A 297 17.98 -0.79 19.46
C ASN A 297 18.95 -0.27 20.55
N ALA A 298 18.48 0.66 21.39
CA ALA A 298 19.20 1.24 22.52
C ALA A 298 18.20 1.71 23.60
N THR A 299 18.66 1.91 24.84
CA THR A 299 17.82 2.31 25.99
C THR A 299 16.97 3.57 25.71
N ASN A 300 17.45 4.49 24.85
CA ASN A 300 16.77 5.73 24.46
C ASN A 300 16.53 5.81 22.94
N ASP A 301 16.11 4.70 22.30
CA ASP A 301 15.77 4.68 20.88
C ASP A 301 14.46 5.46 20.59
N MET A 302 14.59 6.79 20.53
CA MET A 302 13.48 7.72 20.28
C MET A 302 12.88 7.56 18.89
N ALA A 303 13.68 7.14 17.89
CA ALA A 303 13.21 6.94 16.53
C ALA A 303 12.25 5.74 16.44
N THR A 304 12.65 4.61 17.03
CA THR A 304 11.77 3.42 17.12
C THR A 304 10.55 3.72 17.97
N ARG A 305 10.71 4.40 19.11
CA ARG A 305 9.58 4.82 19.95
C ARG A 305 8.59 5.71 19.18
N ALA A 306 9.08 6.71 18.44
CA ALA A 306 8.22 7.57 17.63
C ALA A 306 7.50 6.77 16.53
N SER A 307 8.18 5.80 15.93
CA SER A 307 7.57 4.88 14.95
C SER A 307 6.46 4.01 15.57
N VAL A 308 6.67 3.47 16.77
CA VAL A 308 5.65 2.73 17.52
C VAL A 308 4.42 3.60 17.82
N VAL A 309 4.63 4.82 18.32
CA VAL A 309 3.54 5.77 18.63
C VAL A 309 2.72 6.11 17.38
N ARG A 310 3.38 6.37 16.24
CA ARG A 310 2.68 6.63 14.97
C ARG A 310 1.84 5.45 14.51
N ARG A 311 2.37 4.23 14.58
CA ARG A 311 1.62 3.03 14.20
C ARG A 311 0.43 2.80 15.13
N LEU A 312 0.59 2.98 16.44
CA LEU A 312 -0.52 2.88 17.40
C LEU A 312 -1.63 3.90 17.11
N ALA A 313 -1.28 5.14 16.76
CA ALA A 313 -2.25 6.14 16.33
C ALA A 313 -3.00 5.72 15.05
N LEU A 314 -2.30 5.16 14.06
CA LEU A 314 -2.94 4.61 12.85
C LEU A 314 -3.87 3.42 13.16
N MET A 315 -3.50 2.53 14.08
CA MET A 315 -4.38 1.43 14.53
C MET A 315 -5.66 1.98 15.17
N GLU A 316 -5.53 3.04 15.96
CA GLU A 316 -6.64 3.76 16.59
C GLU A 316 -7.55 4.46 15.56
N ASP A 317 -7.00 5.13 14.57
CA ASP A 317 -7.80 5.70 13.48
C ASP A 317 -8.52 4.61 12.67
N THR A 318 -7.89 3.43 12.54
CA THR A 318 -8.44 2.28 11.80
C THR A 318 -9.66 1.69 12.52
N ILE A 319 -9.61 1.53 13.85
CA ILE A 319 -10.77 1.03 14.62
C ILE A 319 -11.95 2.02 14.52
N ASP A 320 -11.71 3.32 14.62
CA ASP A 320 -12.76 4.32 14.43
C ASP A 320 -13.39 4.21 13.04
N SER A 321 -12.54 4.20 12.01
CA SER A 321 -13.00 4.13 10.62
C SER A 321 -13.84 2.87 10.36
N PHE A 322 -13.40 1.72 10.86
CA PHE A 322 -14.12 0.45 10.74
C PHE A 322 -15.51 0.52 11.38
N TYR A 323 -15.60 0.88 12.66
CA TYR A 323 -16.87 0.87 13.38
C TYR A 323 -17.83 1.97 12.90
N TYR A 324 -17.33 3.18 12.60
CA TYR A 324 -18.17 4.25 12.07
C TYR A 324 -18.66 3.97 10.65
N TRP A 325 -17.89 3.24 9.85
CA TRP A 325 -18.34 2.86 8.51
C TRP A 325 -19.57 1.97 8.59
N PHE A 326 -19.55 0.97 9.47
CA PHE A 326 -20.73 0.13 9.75
C PHE A 326 -21.86 0.93 10.40
N ALA A 327 -21.54 1.90 11.26
CA ALA A 327 -22.54 2.73 11.93
C ALA A 327 -23.43 3.50 10.95
N LEU A 328 -22.89 3.84 9.78
CA LEU A 328 -23.58 4.57 8.72
C LEU A 328 -24.24 3.67 7.65
N GLN A 329 -24.36 2.36 7.89
CA GLN A 329 -25.06 1.44 7.00
C GLN A 329 -26.50 1.19 7.45
N GLU A 330 -27.44 1.15 6.49
CA GLU A 330 -28.86 0.91 6.78
C GLU A 330 -29.20 -0.56 6.98
N LYS A 331 -28.49 -1.47 6.30
CA LYS A 331 -28.83 -2.91 6.23
C LYS A 331 -27.72 -3.83 6.75
N SER A 332 -26.57 -3.29 7.15
CA SER A 332 -25.46 -4.08 7.64
C SER A 332 -25.50 -4.17 9.16
N PRO A 333 -25.30 -5.35 9.75
CA PRO A 333 -25.11 -5.48 11.19
C PRO A 333 -23.93 -4.63 11.67
N GLN A 334 -24.04 -4.07 12.88
CA GLN A 334 -22.90 -3.47 13.55
C GLN A 334 -22.02 -4.60 14.12
N PRO A 335 -20.71 -4.65 13.81
CA PRO A 335 -19.80 -5.59 14.45
C PRO A 335 -19.76 -5.40 15.97
N ASN A 336 -19.51 -6.48 16.72
CA ASN A 336 -19.31 -6.37 18.17
C ASN A 336 -18.02 -5.61 18.45
N LEU A 337 -17.94 -4.88 19.56
CA LEU A 337 -16.68 -4.28 19.99
C LEU A 337 -15.73 -5.34 20.55
N PRO A 338 -14.41 -5.16 20.42
CA PRO A 338 -13.44 -6.05 21.04
C PRO A 338 -13.67 -6.12 22.55
N LYS A 339 -13.65 -7.34 23.10
CA LYS A 339 -13.77 -7.56 24.55
C LYS A 339 -12.46 -7.30 25.29
N TYR A 340 -11.34 -7.39 24.57
CA TYR A 340 -9.98 -7.35 25.11
C TYR A 340 -9.14 -6.35 24.33
N ARG A 341 -8.06 -5.90 24.96
CA ARG A 341 -7.02 -5.08 24.32
C ARG A 341 -6.41 -5.85 23.17
N LEU A 342 -6.15 -5.13 22.08
CA LEU A 342 -5.57 -5.67 20.88
C LEU A 342 -4.05 -5.52 20.93
N ASN A 343 -3.33 -6.63 20.81
CA ASN A 343 -1.88 -6.66 20.95
C ASN A 343 -1.20 -6.70 19.57
N SER A 344 -0.03 -6.08 19.47
CA SER A 344 0.82 -6.12 18.28
C SER A 344 2.31 -6.23 18.63
N LEU A 345 3.11 -6.74 17.70
CA LEU A 345 4.55 -6.94 17.82
C LEU A 345 5.27 -6.26 16.65
N LEU A 346 6.22 -5.38 16.97
CA LEU A 346 7.16 -4.79 16.03
C LEU A 346 8.52 -5.46 16.17
N THR A 347 8.97 -6.14 15.13
CA THR A 347 10.23 -6.89 15.12
C THR A 347 10.92 -6.76 13.76
N GLY A 348 12.24 -6.93 13.70
CA GLY A 348 13.02 -6.66 12.48
C GLY A 348 13.96 -7.79 12.10
N GLY A 349 14.47 -7.72 10.87
CA GLY A 349 15.52 -8.63 10.37
C GLY A 349 15.12 -10.11 10.44
N GLU A 350 16.07 -10.95 10.83
CA GLU A 350 15.87 -12.40 10.96
C GLU A 350 14.79 -12.77 11.97
N SER A 351 14.59 -11.94 13.01
CA SER A 351 13.53 -12.17 14.00
C SER A 351 12.15 -12.12 13.34
N PHE A 352 11.89 -11.16 12.46
CA PHE A 352 10.61 -11.08 11.73
C PHE A 352 10.38 -12.32 10.86
N THR A 353 11.39 -12.74 10.09
CA THR A 353 11.31 -13.95 9.25
C THR A 353 11.11 -15.21 10.08
N THR A 354 11.79 -15.33 11.22
CA THR A 354 11.67 -16.47 12.14
C THR A 354 10.26 -16.56 12.71
N GLU A 355 9.71 -15.44 13.16
CA GLU A 355 8.33 -15.37 13.65
C GLU A 355 7.33 -15.74 12.54
N HIS A 356 7.51 -15.21 11.33
CA HIS A 356 6.66 -15.54 10.19
C HIS A 356 6.66 -17.05 9.86
N LEU A 357 7.83 -17.69 9.92
CA LEU A 357 7.98 -19.14 9.75
C LEU A 357 7.30 -19.93 10.88
N LYS A 358 7.48 -19.53 12.14
CA LYS A 358 6.85 -20.18 13.31
C LYS A 358 5.32 -20.19 13.20
N TRP A 359 4.75 -19.13 12.66
CA TRP A 359 3.30 -19.01 12.43
C TRP A 359 2.81 -19.63 11.12
N GLY A 360 3.64 -20.45 10.47
CA GLY A 360 3.24 -21.21 9.28
C GLY A 360 3.17 -20.38 8.00
N GLN A 361 3.93 -19.28 7.93
CA GLN A 361 4.02 -18.40 6.76
C GLN A 361 2.66 -17.83 6.32
N VAL A 362 1.92 -17.26 7.27
CA VAL A 362 0.64 -16.58 7.01
C VAL A 362 0.79 -15.59 5.84
N ALA A 363 -0.23 -15.46 5.00
CA ALA A 363 -0.24 -14.47 3.93
C ALA A 363 0.10 -13.08 4.50
N MET A 364 1.15 -12.46 3.95
CA MET A 364 1.58 -11.13 4.36
C MET A 364 1.03 -10.07 3.40
N VAL A 365 0.47 -9.00 3.93
CA VAL A 365 0.21 -7.79 3.15
C VAL A 365 1.26 -6.73 3.51
N ALA A 366 2.00 -6.30 2.48
CA ALA A 366 3.15 -5.44 2.64
C ALA A 366 4.15 -5.99 3.67
N ASP A 367 4.28 -5.38 4.84
CA ASP A 367 5.35 -5.65 5.81
C ASP A 367 4.86 -6.26 7.13
N GLY A 368 3.71 -6.94 7.11
CA GLY A 368 3.10 -7.53 8.30
C GLY A 368 2.22 -8.74 8.01
N PHE A 369 1.80 -9.38 9.09
CA PHE A 369 0.84 -10.49 9.08
C PHE A 369 0.14 -10.61 10.44
N THR A 370 -1.02 -11.29 10.45
CA THR A 370 -1.81 -11.52 11.66
C THR A 370 -2.15 -13.02 11.79
N PRO A 371 -1.43 -13.81 12.61
CA PRO A 371 -1.82 -15.17 12.93
C PRO A 371 -3.22 -15.22 13.52
N ARG A 372 -4.16 -15.84 12.80
CA ARG A 372 -5.59 -15.87 13.13
C ARG A 372 -5.88 -16.41 14.55
N ARG A 373 -5.22 -17.51 14.92
CA ARG A 373 -5.45 -18.18 16.22
C ARG A 373 -5.07 -17.29 17.39
N ASP A 374 -3.91 -16.65 17.27
CA ASP A 374 -3.35 -15.83 18.33
C ASP A 374 -3.91 -14.41 18.27
N ASN A 375 -4.41 -13.95 17.13
CA ASN A 375 -4.97 -12.62 16.90
C ASN A 375 -4.00 -11.48 17.32
N LEU A 376 -2.72 -11.67 17.05
CA LEU A 376 -1.63 -10.73 17.32
C LEU A 376 -1.16 -10.15 15.97
N VAL A 377 -1.12 -8.84 15.82
CA VAL A 377 -0.55 -8.22 14.61
C VAL A 377 0.98 -8.24 14.70
N VAL A 378 1.68 -8.79 13.72
CA VAL A 378 3.15 -8.79 13.66
C VAL A 378 3.59 -7.92 12.48
N MET A 379 4.47 -6.95 12.75
CA MET A 379 4.95 -5.99 11.77
C MET A 379 6.48 -5.95 11.75
N SER A 380 7.03 -5.77 10.55
CA SER A 380 8.44 -5.52 10.35
C SER A 380 8.79 -4.10 10.81
N SER A 381 9.91 -3.95 11.53
CA SER A 381 10.51 -2.65 11.80
C SER A 381 11.20 -2.05 10.56
N LYS A 382 11.52 -2.89 9.57
CA LYS A 382 12.08 -2.48 8.28
C LYS A 382 10.94 -2.28 7.27
N PRO A 383 10.86 -1.13 6.58
CA PRO A 383 9.83 -0.88 5.58
C PRO A 383 10.11 -1.64 4.28
N ARG A 384 9.03 -2.00 3.58
CA ARG A 384 8.95 -2.55 2.22
C ARG A 384 9.85 -3.76 1.99
N ILE A 385 9.86 -4.72 2.90
CA ILE A 385 10.69 -5.93 2.82
C ILE A 385 10.33 -6.81 1.61
N GLN A 386 9.12 -6.68 1.08
CA GLN A 386 8.65 -7.39 -0.12
C GLN A 386 8.86 -6.62 -1.44
N ASP A 387 9.37 -5.39 -1.41
CA ASP A 387 9.64 -4.60 -2.61
C ASP A 387 11.15 -4.56 -2.91
N PRO A 388 11.68 -5.47 -3.73
CA PRO A 388 13.11 -5.51 -4.06
C PRO A 388 13.58 -4.24 -4.80
N VAL A 389 12.71 -3.57 -5.57
CA VAL A 389 13.05 -2.34 -6.29
C VAL A 389 13.25 -1.20 -5.29
N PHE A 390 12.43 -1.13 -4.25
CA PHE A 390 12.63 -0.18 -3.16
C PHE A 390 13.89 -0.48 -2.33
N GLN A 391 14.17 -1.75 -2.02
CA GLN A 391 15.39 -2.10 -1.29
C GLN A 391 16.66 -1.72 -2.09
N GLU A 392 16.65 -1.93 -3.40
CA GLU A 392 17.69 -1.48 -4.33
C GLU A 392 17.78 0.04 -4.34
N PHE A 393 16.65 0.75 -4.45
CA PHE A 393 16.59 2.21 -4.41
C PHE A 393 17.16 2.78 -3.11
N GLU A 394 16.81 2.26 -1.94
CA GLU A 394 17.34 2.71 -0.65
C GLU A 394 18.85 2.52 -0.56
N THR A 395 19.35 1.38 -1.05
CA THR A 395 20.79 1.09 -1.07
C THR A 395 21.53 2.11 -1.94
N ILE A 396 21.03 2.36 -3.16
CA ILE A 396 21.62 3.33 -4.08
C ILE A 396 21.51 4.74 -3.50
N LEU A 397 20.34 5.11 -2.95
CA LEU A 397 20.09 6.43 -2.38
C LEU A 397 21.07 6.72 -1.24
N ASN A 398 21.25 5.80 -0.29
CA ASN A 398 22.18 5.98 0.82
C ASN A 398 23.63 6.18 0.33
N ALA A 399 24.08 5.38 -0.64
CA ALA A 399 25.39 5.57 -1.25
C ALA A 399 25.55 6.93 -1.95
N LYS A 400 24.50 7.40 -2.64
CA LYS A 400 24.49 8.71 -3.32
C LYS A 400 24.38 9.88 -2.35
N LEU A 401 23.73 9.72 -1.20
CA LEU A 401 23.69 10.73 -0.15
C LEU A 401 25.06 10.93 0.51
N GLU A 402 25.85 9.86 0.69
CA GLU A 402 27.24 10.00 1.16
C GLU A 402 28.12 10.74 0.13
N ASP A 403 27.99 10.43 -1.17
CA ASP A 403 28.67 11.18 -2.23
C ASP A 403 28.27 12.67 -2.23
N VAL A 404 26.98 12.96 -2.05
CA VAL A 404 26.47 14.33 -1.89
C VAL A 404 27.11 15.01 -0.69
N ARG A 405 27.13 14.35 0.47
CA ARG A 405 27.73 14.91 1.69
C ARG A 405 29.20 15.26 1.48
N LEU A 406 29.97 14.36 0.88
CA LEU A 406 31.40 14.57 0.61
C LEU A 406 31.63 15.72 -0.38
N LYS A 407 30.87 15.78 -1.48
CA LYS A 407 30.99 16.87 -2.48
C LYS A 407 30.53 18.21 -1.93
N LEU A 408 29.45 18.25 -1.16
CA LEU A 408 28.97 19.46 -0.51
C LEU A 408 29.98 20.00 0.52
N GLN A 409 30.64 19.11 1.25
CA GLN A 409 31.74 19.48 2.14
C GLN A 409 32.96 20.00 1.37
N GLN A 410 33.43 19.27 0.35
CA GLN A 410 34.66 19.59 -0.38
C GLN A 410 34.54 20.83 -1.28
N GLN A 411 33.45 20.95 -2.04
CA GLN A 411 33.30 21.98 -3.07
C GLN A 411 32.61 23.24 -2.53
N PHE A 412 31.70 23.09 -1.57
CA PHE A 412 30.84 24.18 -1.11
C PHE A 412 31.01 24.51 0.38
N LYS A 413 31.87 23.78 1.10
CA LYS A 413 32.12 23.94 2.55
C LYS A 413 30.83 23.82 3.38
N ILE A 414 29.92 22.94 2.96
CA ILE A 414 28.67 22.65 3.68
C ILE A 414 28.86 21.33 4.43
N GLU A 415 28.88 21.41 5.76
CA GLU A 415 29.12 20.26 6.64
C GLU A 415 27.83 19.77 7.30
N ASN A 416 27.87 18.54 7.83
CA ASN A 416 26.84 17.97 8.72
C ASN A 416 25.42 17.90 8.12
N ILE A 417 25.30 17.65 6.82
CA ILE A 417 23.99 17.44 6.19
C ILE A 417 23.49 16.03 6.52
N SER A 418 22.38 15.94 7.25
CA SER A 418 21.70 14.67 7.49
C SER A 418 20.58 14.41 6.47
N ARG A 419 20.14 13.15 6.37
CA ARG A 419 18.93 12.79 5.60
C ARG A 419 17.69 13.53 6.11
N GLU A 420 17.62 13.79 7.42
CA GLU A 420 16.53 14.57 8.02
C GLU A 420 16.58 16.04 7.59
N ASP A 421 17.75 16.65 7.47
CA ASP A 421 17.85 18.06 7.01
C ASP A 421 17.42 18.21 5.55
N LEU A 422 17.68 17.19 4.72
CA LEU A 422 17.18 17.12 3.36
C LEU A 422 15.66 16.95 3.34
N LEU A 423 15.13 16.01 4.13
CA LEU A 423 13.69 15.74 4.22
C LEU A 423 12.92 16.95 4.73
N SER A 424 13.37 17.56 5.83
CA SER A 424 12.64 18.63 6.51
C SER A 424 12.79 19.98 5.81
N GLY A 425 13.76 20.11 4.90
CA GLY A 425 14.10 21.36 4.22
C GLY A 425 14.98 22.31 5.02
N LYS A 426 15.49 21.91 6.19
CA LYS A 426 16.39 22.73 7.02
C LYS A 426 17.65 23.17 6.28
N ILE A 427 18.12 22.35 5.34
CA ILE A 427 19.27 22.69 4.49
C ILE A 427 19.08 24.00 3.70
N ALA A 428 17.83 24.43 3.46
CA ALA A 428 17.53 25.69 2.80
C ALA A 428 17.94 26.92 3.62
N GLU A 429 18.15 26.78 4.93
CA GLU A 429 18.63 27.88 5.79
C GLU A 429 20.12 28.15 5.54
N ASN A 430 20.87 27.15 5.09
CA ASN A 430 22.28 27.29 4.75
C ASN A 430 22.45 28.18 3.50
N LYS A 431 23.14 29.30 3.67
CA LYS A 431 23.38 30.29 2.60
C LYS A 431 24.15 29.69 1.42
N MET A 432 25.19 28.91 1.69
CA MET A 432 26.00 28.26 0.64
C MET A 432 25.18 27.23 -0.13
N ALA A 433 24.33 26.47 0.56
CA ALA A 433 23.40 25.54 -0.09
C ALA A 433 22.47 26.27 -1.06
N ARG A 434 21.89 27.39 -0.63
CA ARG A 434 21.00 28.23 -1.46
C ARG A 434 21.68 28.84 -2.67
N GLU A 435 22.86 29.40 -2.48
CA GLU A 435 23.50 30.22 -3.51
C GLU A 435 24.32 29.40 -4.50
N GLN A 436 24.90 28.28 -4.06
CA GLN A 436 25.92 27.57 -4.85
C GLN A 436 25.57 26.11 -5.14
N ALA A 437 24.76 25.46 -4.30
CA ALA A 437 24.49 24.02 -4.41
C ALA A 437 23.00 23.66 -4.55
N ALA A 438 22.13 24.66 -4.77
CA ALA A 438 20.68 24.48 -4.65
C ALA A 438 20.14 23.37 -5.56
N PHE A 439 20.67 23.24 -6.77
CA PHE A 439 20.25 22.21 -7.73
C PHE A 439 20.53 20.79 -7.22
N PHE A 440 21.74 20.57 -6.70
CA PHE A 440 22.18 19.26 -6.20
C PHE A 440 21.44 18.88 -4.93
N VAL A 441 21.25 19.85 -4.04
CA VAL A 441 20.43 19.70 -2.83
C VAL A 441 18.98 19.37 -3.22
N ALA A 442 18.38 20.10 -4.17
CA ALA A 442 17.02 19.86 -4.62
C ALA A 442 16.81 18.44 -5.16
N ALA A 443 17.77 17.92 -5.95
CA ALA A 443 17.71 16.56 -6.48
C ALA A 443 17.78 15.51 -5.35
N ALA A 444 18.68 15.70 -4.39
CA ALA A 444 18.79 14.83 -3.21
C ALA A 444 17.54 14.89 -2.33
N GLN A 445 17.01 16.09 -2.07
CA GLN A 445 15.75 16.29 -1.33
C GLN A 445 14.60 15.54 -1.98
N THR A 446 14.47 15.63 -3.31
CA THR A 446 13.39 14.96 -4.05
C THR A 446 13.47 13.44 -3.89
N ALA A 447 14.65 12.84 -3.98
CA ALA A 447 14.82 11.40 -3.78
C ALA A 447 14.54 10.96 -2.34
N VAL A 448 14.96 11.75 -1.34
CA VAL A 448 14.65 11.50 0.08
C VAL A 448 13.15 11.60 0.35
N VAL A 449 12.46 12.57 -0.25
CA VAL A 449 11.00 12.71 -0.15
C VAL A 449 10.28 11.53 -0.79
N VAL A 450 10.72 11.06 -1.97
CA VAL A 450 10.16 9.84 -2.60
C VAL A 450 10.31 8.62 -1.71
N SER A 451 11.51 8.42 -1.17
CA SER A 451 11.77 7.34 -0.22
C SER A 451 10.81 7.43 0.97
N LYS A 452 10.74 8.59 1.62
CA LYS A 452 9.90 8.77 2.80
C LYS A 452 8.41 8.59 2.52
N ALA A 453 7.95 9.03 1.35
CA ALA A 453 6.57 8.82 0.90
C ALA A 453 6.24 7.35 0.73
N LEU A 454 7.15 6.56 0.16
CA LEU A 454 6.99 5.12 -0.01
C LEU A 454 6.98 4.37 1.32
N GLU A 455 7.87 4.74 2.25
CA GLU A 455 7.88 4.19 3.60
C GLU A 455 6.57 4.45 4.34
N ASP A 456 6.11 5.71 4.37
CA ASP A 456 4.86 6.09 5.05
C ASP A 456 3.65 5.42 4.40
N GLY A 457 3.64 5.29 3.07
CA GLY A 457 2.58 4.60 2.33
C GLY A 457 2.53 3.11 2.66
N ALA A 458 3.68 2.44 2.71
CA ALA A 458 3.76 1.03 3.07
C ALA A 458 3.44 0.75 4.54
N GLU A 459 3.90 1.61 5.46
CA GLU A 459 3.55 1.54 6.89
C GLU A 459 2.04 1.66 7.06
N ARG A 460 1.41 2.64 6.42
CA ARG A 460 -0.04 2.83 6.49
C ARG A 460 -0.80 1.64 5.92
N HIS A 461 -0.39 1.13 4.76
CA HIS A 461 -0.99 -0.04 4.13
C HIS A 461 -0.92 -1.27 5.06
N THR A 462 0.26 -1.56 5.61
CA THR A 462 0.47 -2.67 6.54
C THR A 462 -0.39 -2.51 7.79
N VAL A 463 -0.28 -1.36 8.47
CA VAL A 463 -0.98 -1.13 9.75
C VAL A 463 -2.49 -1.21 9.57
N THR A 464 -3.04 -0.55 8.54
CA THR A 464 -4.49 -0.55 8.31
C THR A 464 -4.99 -1.95 7.94
N ASN A 465 -4.33 -2.66 7.02
CA ASN A 465 -4.75 -4.01 6.62
C ASN A 465 -4.73 -4.99 7.81
N GLU A 466 -3.60 -5.08 8.51
CA GLU A 466 -3.42 -6.05 9.59
C GLU A 466 -4.29 -5.73 10.81
N THR A 467 -4.53 -4.44 11.11
CA THR A 467 -5.49 -4.04 12.15
C THR A 467 -6.90 -4.49 11.79
N ILE A 468 -7.32 -4.39 10.53
CA ILE A 468 -8.64 -4.87 10.12
C ILE A 468 -8.73 -6.39 10.28
N ARG A 469 -7.72 -7.16 9.88
CA ARG A 469 -7.70 -8.62 10.14
C ARG A 469 -7.89 -8.95 11.61
N GLN A 470 -7.18 -8.23 12.47
CA GLN A 470 -7.29 -8.39 13.91
C GLN A 470 -8.71 -8.06 14.40
N LEU A 471 -9.31 -7.00 13.87
CA LEU A 471 -10.68 -6.58 14.20
C LEU A 471 -11.72 -7.57 13.70
N LEU A 472 -11.55 -8.20 12.55
CA LEU A 472 -12.51 -9.20 12.02
C LEU A 472 -12.68 -10.39 12.98
N ILE A 473 -11.62 -10.80 13.66
CA ILE A 473 -11.67 -11.83 14.72
C ILE A 473 -12.17 -11.24 16.04
N ALA A 474 -11.63 -10.09 16.46
CA ALA A 474 -11.94 -9.48 17.76
C ALA A 474 -13.38 -8.97 17.87
N SER A 475 -13.99 -8.61 16.74
CA SER A 475 -15.39 -8.19 16.63
C SER A 475 -16.38 -9.35 16.46
N GLU A 476 -15.88 -10.59 16.53
CA GLU A 476 -16.67 -11.81 16.36
C GLU A 476 -17.40 -11.88 15.00
N MET A 477 -16.95 -11.12 14.00
CA MET A 477 -17.43 -11.29 12.62
C MET A 477 -17.06 -12.67 12.10
N PHE A 478 -15.88 -13.17 12.49
CA PHE A 478 -15.44 -14.52 12.16
C PHE A 478 -15.01 -15.33 13.37
N PRO A 479 -15.19 -16.67 13.30
CA PRO A 479 -14.78 -17.54 14.38
C PRO A 479 -13.26 -17.64 14.50
N ARG A 480 -12.75 -17.60 15.74
CA ARG A 480 -11.34 -17.88 16.02
C ARG A 480 -10.97 -19.36 15.85
N ASN A 481 -11.94 -20.26 16.03
CA ASN A 481 -11.66 -21.68 16.16
C ASN A 481 -11.76 -22.45 14.84
N VAL A 482 -12.39 -21.91 13.80
CA VAL A 482 -12.55 -22.59 12.51
C VAL A 482 -11.75 -21.86 11.45
N GLN A 483 -11.12 -22.57 10.51
CA GLN A 483 -10.49 -21.94 9.34
C GLN A 483 -11.46 -20.98 8.64
N ILE A 484 -10.92 -19.90 8.08
CA ILE A 484 -11.69 -18.90 7.34
C ILE A 484 -11.05 -18.80 5.95
N PRO A 485 -11.83 -18.83 4.87
CA PRO A 485 -11.31 -18.59 3.53
C PRO A 485 -10.60 -17.23 3.45
N ASP A 486 -9.43 -17.20 2.82
CA ASP A 486 -8.63 -15.99 2.70
C ASP A 486 -9.33 -14.93 1.85
N TRP A 487 -10.11 -15.31 0.83
CA TRP A 487 -10.86 -14.35 0.02
C TRP A 487 -11.73 -13.42 0.86
N MET A 488 -12.22 -13.86 2.02
CA MET A 488 -13.06 -13.04 2.86
C MET A 488 -12.26 -12.15 3.79
N VAL A 489 -11.21 -12.70 4.41
CA VAL A 489 -10.34 -11.96 5.33
C VAL A 489 -9.55 -10.90 4.56
N GLU A 490 -8.90 -11.30 3.47
CA GLU A 490 -8.13 -10.42 2.58
C GLU A 490 -9.03 -9.37 1.93
N GLY A 491 -10.22 -9.76 1.47
CA GLY A 491 -11.13 -8.86 0.78
C GLY A 491 -11.71 -7.79 1.69
N LEU A 492 -12.09 -8.16 2.93
CA LEU A 492 -12.55 -7.20 3.93
C LEU A 492 -11.41 -6.32 4.42
N ALA A 493 -10.23 -6.88 4.68
CA ALA A 493 -9.05 -6.10 5.04
C ALA A 493 -8.73 -5.07 3.94
N ALA A 494 -8.71 -5.50 2.68
CA ALA A 494 -8.49 -4.65 1.52
C ALA A 494 -9.60 -3.61 1.29
N PHE A 495 -10.82 -3.86 1.74
CA PHE A 495 -11.93 -2.92 1.64
C PHE A 495 -11.79 -1.73 2.61
N PHE A 496 -11.12 -1.94 3.74
CA PHE A 496 -10.91 -0.92 4.78
C PHE A 496 -9.47 -0.37 4.82
N GLU A 497 -8.53 -0.98 4.10
CA GLU A 497 -7.13 -0.55 4.09
C GLU A 497 -6.92 0.80 3.38
N THR A 498 -5.72 1.35 3.56
CA THR A 498 -5.20 2.42 2.69
C THR A 498 -4.06 1.90 1.82
N PRO A 499 -4.26 1.71 0.51
CA PRO A 499 -3.19 1.27 -0.38
C PRO A 499 -2.01 2.24 -0.42
N SER A 500 -0.78 1.73 -0.56
CA SER A 500 0.45 2.51 -0.41
C SER A 500 0.60 3.68 -1.38
N ASN A 501 -0.03 3.58 -2.56
CA ASN A 501 0.09 4.59 -3.64
C ASN A 501 -1.15 5.49 -3.74
N ALA A 502 -2.14 5.34 -2.86
CA ALA A 502 -3.34 6.16 -2.88
C ALA A 502 -3.05 7.58 -2.39
N LEU A 503 -3.67 8.60 -3.02
CA LEU A 503 -3.53 10.00 -2.57
C LEU A 503 -4.05 10.19 -1.13
N TYR A 504 -5.06 9.41 -0.76
CA TYR A 504 -5.74 9.42 0.52
C TYR A 504 -6.25 8.02 0.83
N PRO A 505 -6.60 7.72 2.10
CA PRO A 505 -7.35 6.52 2.47
C PRO A 505 -8.60 6.32 1.60
N THR A 506 -8.95 5.06 1.31
CA THR A 506 -10.08 4.70 0.42
C THR A 506 -11.01 3.72 1.11
N ILE A 507 -11.45 4.07 2.30
CA ILE A 507 -12.19 3.20 3.22
C ILE A 507 -13.60 2.98 2.67
N GLY A 508 -13.86 1.77 2.20
CA GLY A 508 -15.11 1.36 1.55
C GLY A 508 -15.41 2.04 0.21
N THR A 509 -14.38 2.55 -0.46
CA THR A 509 -14.46 3.15 -1.81
C THR A 509 -13.59 2.34 -2.79
N PRO A 510 -13.62 2.65 -4.10
CA PRO A 510 -12.75 1.98 -5.07
C PRO A 510 -11.27 2.02 -4.66
N SER A 511 -10.65 0.84 -4.55
CA SER A 511 -9.24 0.70 -4.18
C SER A 511 -8.35 1.09 -5.35
N TRP A 512 -7.34 1.91 -5.07
CA TRP A 512 -6.37 2.41 -6.05
C TRP A 512 -5.39 1.35 -6.53
N THR A 513 -5.35 0.19 -5.87
CA THR A 513 -4.55 -0.96 -6.27
C THR A 513 -5.44 -2.03 -6.86
N HIS A 514 -6.41 -2.51 -6.10
CA HIS A 514 -7.20 -3.68 -6.48
C HIS A 514 -8.14 -3.42 -7.67
N LEU A 515 -8.70 -2.21 -7.82
CA LEU A 515 -9.49 -1.87 -9.02
C LEU A 515 -8.62 -1.87 -10.27
N ILE A 516 -7.40 -1.32 -10.17
CA ILE A 516 -6.47 -1.22 -11.29
C ILE A 516 -6.06 -2.62 -11.75
N SER A 517 -5.69 -3.49 -10.80
CA SER A 517 -5.37 -4.90 -11.05
C SER A 517 -6.56 -5.66 -11.65
N PHE A 518 -7.76 -5.52 -11.07
CA PHE A 518 -8.96 -6.18 -11.58
C PHE A 518 -9.25 -5.78 -13.04
N LYS A 519 -9.25 -4.47 -13.34
CA LYS A 519 -9.47 -3.98 -14.71
C LYS A 519 -8.39 -4.44 -15.68
N HIS A 520 -7.14 -4.49 -15.23
CA HIS A 520 -6.03 -4.98 -16.02
C HIS A 520 -6.24 -6.46 -16.40
N PHE A 521 -6.54 -7.32 -15.42
CA PHE A 521 -6.75 -8.75 -15.67
C PHE A 521 -8.02 -9.07 -16.48
N ASP A 522 -9.11 -8.32 -16.30
CA ASP A 522 -10.31 -8.44 -17.15
C ASP A 522 -9.99 -8.06 -18.60
N LYS A 523 -9.29 -6.93 -18.82
CA LYS A 523 -8.86 -6.49 -20.15
C LYS A 523 -7.87 -7.45 -20.80
N ALA A 524 -6.96 -8.02 -20.03
CA ALA A 524 -5.98 -8.99 -20.48
C ALA A 524 -6.55 -10.41 -20.63
N LYS A 525 -7.85 -10.62 -20.33
CA LYS A 525 -8.53 -11.92 -20.38
C LYS A 525 -7.81 -12.99 -19.54
N ARG A 526 -7.31 -12.58 -18.38
CA ARG A 526 -6.63 -13.45 -17.41
C ARG A 526 -7.61 -14.14 -16.47
N PHE A 527 -8.82 -13.62 -16.35
CA PHE A 527 -9.91 -14.29 -15.66
C PHE A 527 -10.54 -15.35 -16.55
N SER A 528 -11.02 -16.44 -15.92
CA SER A 528 -11.96 -17.37 -16.55
C SER A 528 -13.31 -16.67 -16.84
N SER A 529 -14.34 -17.44 -17.18
CA SER A 529 -15.70 -16.88 -17.24
C SER A 529 -16.08 -16.19 -15.91
N PRO A 530 -16.99 -15.20 -15.89
CA PRO A 530 -17.38 -14.53 -14.65
C PRO A 530 -17.85 -15.50 -13.56
N SER A 531 -18.66 -16.51 -13.91
CA SER A 531 -19.19 -17.50 -12.98
C SER A 531 -18.09 -18.39 -12.40
N GLU A 532 -17.14 -18.83 -13.22
CA GLU A 532 -15.98 -19.61 -12.79
C GLU A 532 -15.02 -18.77 -11.94
N THR A 533 -14.82 -17.50 -12.29
CA THR A 533 -14.02 -16.57 -11.49
C THR A 533 -14.63 -16.37 -10.11
N LEU A 534 -15.96 -16.18 -10.03
CA LEU A 534 -16.65 -16.12 -8.75
C LEU A 534 -16.52 -17.44 -8.00
N PHE A 535 -16.70 -18.58 -8.66
CA PHE A 535 -16.52 -19.89 -8.04
C PHE A 535 -15.13 -20.06 -7.42
N ASN A 536 -14.07 -19.68 -8.14
CA ASN A 536 -12.68 -19.75 -7.68
C ASN A 536 -12.40 -18.80 -6.50
N VAL A 537 -13.07 -17.64 -6.45
CA VAL A 537 -13.03 -16.77 -5.26
C VAL A 537 -13.67 -17.47 -4.08
N LEU A 538 -14.90 -17.98 -4.23
CA LEU A 538 -15.70 -18.52 -3.12
C LEU A 538 -15.14 -19.83 -2.52
N THR A 539 -14.44 -20.61 -3.33
CA THR A 539 -13.74 -21.84 -2.93
C THR A 539 -12.32 -21.59 -2.43
N ASP A 540 -11.88 -20.32 -2.40
CA ASP A 540 -10.52 -19.92 -2.03
C ASP A 540 -9.43 -20.45 -2.98
N GLN A 541 -9.80 -20.98 -4.15
CA GLN A 541 -8.91 -21.61 -5.12
C GLN A 541 -7.76 -20.68 -5.54
N TYR A 542 -8.05 -19.40 -5.81
CA TYR A 542 -7.02 -18.44 -6.19
C TYR A 542 -5.94 -18.29 -5.10
N PHE A 543 -6.33 -18.23 -3.82
CA PHE A 543 -5.38 -18.12 -2.71
C PHE A 543 -4.61 -19.42 -2.48
N GLN A 544 -5.23 -20.58 -2.70
CA GLN A 544 -4.54 -21.87 -2.65
C GLN A 544 -3.45 -21.95 -3.72
N GLU A 545 -3.76 -21.56 -4.96
CA GLU A 545 -2.80 -21.49 -6.06
C GLU A 545 -1.67 -20.49 -5.77
N ALA A 546 -2.00 -19.30 -5.27
CA ALA A 546 -1.02 -18.28 -4.92
C ALA A 546 -0.04 -18.75 -3.83
N ARG A 547 -0.53 -19.50 -2.83
CA ARG A 547 0.32 -20.12 -1.80
C ARG A 547 1.24 -21.17 -2.40
N GLN A 548 0.71 -22.04 -3.26
CA GLN A 548 1.52 -23.09 -3.89
C GLN A 548 2.63 -22.49 -4.75
N LEU A 549 2.28 -21.56 -5.64
CA LEU A 549 3.25 -20.85 -6.47
C LEU A 549 4.25 -20.04 -5.63
N GLY A 550 3.80 -19.47 -4.50
CA GLY A 550 4.68 -18.77 -3.57
C GLY A 550 5.73 -19.69 -2.94
N LYS A 551 5.35 -20.91 -2.55
CA LYS A 551 6.29 -21.93 -2.06
C LYS A 551 7.27 -22.35 -3.15
N ASP A 552 6.76 -22.67 -4.34
CA ASP A 552 7.60 -23.09 -5.46
C ASP A 552 8.59 -21.98 -5.85
N ALA A 553 8.15 -20.72 -5.84
CA ALA A 553 9.00 -19.55 -6.08
C ALA A 553 10.05 -19.38 -4.97
N GLN A 554 9.71 -19.62 -3.70
CA GLN A 554 10.66 -19.55 -2.60
C GLN A 554 11.76 -20.61 -2.70
N GLU A 555 11.41 -21.81 -3.17
CA GLU A 555 12.35 -22.92 -3.41
C GLU A 555 13.21 -22.67 -4.65
N ASN A 556 12.69 -21.97 -5.64
CA ASN A 556 13.36 -21.69 -6.92
C ASN A 556 13.63 -20.20 -7.13
N ARG A 557 14.41 -19.59 -6.21
CA ARG A 557 14.66 -18.13 -6.19
C ARG A 557 15.26 -17.57 -7.48
N GLY A 558 15.98 -18.37 -8.26
CA GLY A 558 16.57 -17.97 -9.54
C GLY A 558 15.61 -17.96 -10.74
N ASN A 559 14.38 -18.48 -10.59
CA ASN A 559 13.42 -18.57 -11.69
C ASN A 559 12.52 -17.32 -11.74
N GLU A 560 12.91 -16.31 -12.51
CA GLU A 560 12.16 -15.05 -12.62
C GLU A 560 10.73 -15.21 -13.13
N ASP A 561 10.48 -16.19 -14.01
CA ASP A 561 9.14 -16.48 -14.53
C ASP A 561 8.22 -17.00 -13.43
N LEU A 562 8.73 -17.88 -12.56
CA LEU A 562 7.99 -18.38 -11.41
C LEU A 562 7.78 -17.30 -10.36
N GLN A 563 8.78 -16.43 -10.11
CA GLN A 563 8.61 -15.26 -9.25
C GLN A 563 7.50 -14.34 -9.77
N ARG A 564 7.44 -14.13 -11.09
CA ARG A 564 6.40 -13.32 -11.74
C ARG A 564 5.03 -13.98 -11.62
N ALA A 565 4.92 -15.27 -11.93
CA ALA A 565 3.67 -16.03 -11.82
C ALA A 565 3.13 -16.04 -10.38
N SER A 566 4.00 -16.21 -9.38
CA SER A 566 3.64 -16.12 -7.97
C SER A 566 3.08 -14.73 -7.63
N ARG A 567 3.75 -13.63 -8.03
CA ARG A 567 3.26 -12.26 -7.78
C ARG A 567 1.91 -12.01 -8.44
N GLU A 568 1.76 -12.43 -9.69
CA GLU A 568 0.52 -12.28 -10.46
C GLU A 568 -0.63 -13.05 -9.80
N SER A 569 -0.40 -14.29 -9.37
CA SER A 569 -1.41 -15.11 -8.69
C SER A 569 -1.89 -14.47 -7.37
N TRP A 570 -0.99 -13.92 -6.56
CA TRP A 570 -1.36 -13.14 -5.36
C TRP A 570 -2.17 -11.88 -5.72
N GLU A 571 -1.81 -11.18 -6.79
CA GLU A 571 -2.52 -9.99 -7.25
C GLU A 571 -3.93 -10.31 -7.76
N ILE A 572 -4.10 -11.39 -8.53
CA ILE A 572 -5.41 -11.90 -8.97
C ILE A 572 -6.27 -12.26 -7.75
N SER A 573 -5.70 -13.02 -6.81
CA SER A 573 -6.40 -13.45 -5.60
C SER A 573 -6.95 -12.27 -4.80
N ARG A 574 -6.09 -11.27 -4.51
CA ARG A 574 -6.47 -10.08 -3.73
C ARG A 574 -7.43 -9.17 -4.48
N SER A 575 -7.18 -8.93 -5.77
CA SER A 575 -8.02 -8.01 -6.55
C SER A 575 -9.43 -8.53 -6.78
N THR A 576 -9.59 -9.84 -7.03
CA THR A 576 -10.91 -10.47 -7.19
C THR A 576 -11.67 -10.56 -5.85
N SER A 577 -10.97 -10.92 -4.78
CA SER A 577 -11.50 -10.91 -3.41
C SER A 577 -12.00 -9.52 -2.99
N TRP A 578 -11.17 -8.48 -3.12
CA TRP A 578 -11.58 -7.09 -2.86
C TRP A 578 -12.77 -6.68 -3.73
N ALA A 579 -12.72 -6.97 -5.03
CA ALA A 579 -13.77 -6.58 -5.97
C ALA A 579 -15.12 -7.21 -5.61
N PHE A 580 -15.13 -8.45 -5.13
CA PHE A 580 -16.38 -9.10 -4.71
C PHE A 580 -16.92 -8.50 -3.41
N ILE A 581 -16.06 -8.24 -2.41
CA ILE A 581 -16.47 -7.55 -1.18
C ILE A 581 -17.01 -6.14 -1.48
N TYR A 582 -16.34 -5.40 -2.37
CA TYR A 582 -16.80 -4.10 -2.82
C TYR A 582 -18.17 -4.19 -3.48
N TYR A 583 -18.42 -5.18 -4.34
CA TYR A 583 -19.75 -5.45 -4.92
C TYR A 583 -20.83 -5.71 -3.86
N LEU A 584 -20.53 -6.53 -2.86
CA LEU A 584 -21.48 -6.79 -1.77
C LEU A 584 -21.78 -5.52 -0.97
N ALA A 585 -20.78 -4.66 -0.74
CA ALA A 585 -20.98 -3.37 -0.09
C ALA A 585 -21.89 -2.45 -0.92
N GLN A 586 -21.58 -2.26 -2.21
CA GLN A 586 -22.34 -1.35 -3.08
C GLN A 586 -23.77 -1.84 -3.32
N THR A 587 -24.00 -3.15 -3.31
CA THR A 587 -25.33 -3.75 -3.47
C THR A 587 -26.09 -3.96 -2.15
N ARG A 588 -25.55 -3.46 -1.02
CA ARG A 588 -26.14 -3.55 0.33
C ARG A 588 -26.38 -5.00 0.78
N LYS A 589 -25.43 -5.89 0.49
CA LYS A 589 -25.44 -7.33 0.79
C LYS A 589 -24.31 -7.77 1.74
N LEU A 590 -23.70 -6.87 2.50
CA LEU A 590 -22.64 -7.23 3.45
C LEU A 590 -23.14 -8.07 4.63
N ASP A 591 -24.44 -8.02 4.95
CA ASP A 591 -25.06 -8.90 5.93
C ASP A 591 -24.85 -10.39 5.60
N TYR A 592 -24.70 -10.72 4.31
CA TYR A 592 -24.40 -12.09 3.87
C TYR A 592 -23.03 -12.58 4.36
N LEU A 593 -22.05 -11.67 4.53
CA LEU A 593 -20.74 -12.03 5.09
C LEU A 593 -20.83 -12.40 6.57
N PHE A 594 -21.66 -11.69 7.34
CA PHE A 594 -21.93 -12.05 8.74
C PHE A 594 -22.63 -13.41 8.83
N ASN A 595 -23.59 -13.67 7.94
CA ASN A 595 -24.26 -14.97 7.89
C ASN A 595 -23.28 -16.09 7.49
N TYR A 596 -22.36 -15.81 6.58
CA TYR A 596 -21.33 -16.76 6.18
C TYR A 596 -20.37 -17.06 7.34
N GLY A 597 -19.93 -16.05 8.10
CA GLY A 597 -19.19 -16.25 9.35
C GLY A 597 -19.92 -17.13 10.36
N LYS A 598 -21.24 -16.96 10.50
CA LYS A 598 -22.09 -17.84 11.35
C LYS A 598 -22.16 -19.27 10.83
N GLU A 599 -22.27 -19.48 9.52
CA GLU A 599 -22.26 -20.83 8.93
C GLU A 599 -20.90 -21.51 9.13
N LEU A 600 -19.79 -20.79 8.98
CA LEU A 600 -18.45 -21.30 9.25
C LEU A 600 -18.27 -21.69 10.72
N ASN A 601 -18.81 -20.89 11.65
CA ASN A 601 -18.71 -21.19 13.10
C ASN A 601 -19.47 -22.47 13.53
N LYS A 602 -20.33 -23.04 12.67
CA LYS A 602 -20.99 -24.32 12.94
C LYS A 602 -20.12 -25.53 12.58
N LEU A 603 -19.02 -25.31 11.86
CA LEU A 603 -18.13 -26.39 11.45
C LEU A 603 -17.25 -26.86 12.63
N PRO A 604 -16.81 -28.13 12.64
CA PRO A 604 -15.82 -28.60 13.60
C PRO A 604 -14.51 -27.79 13.48
N ARG A 605 -13.86 -27.57 14.63
CA ARG A 605 -12.64 -26.77 14.78
C ARG A 605 -11.55 -27.13 13.76
N ASP A 606 -11.32 -28.44 13.61
CA ASP A 606 -10.20 -29.00 12.84
C ASP A 606 -10.67 -29.60 11.51
N MET A 607 -11.84 -29.16 11.00
CA MET A 607 -12.34 -29.60 9.69
C MET A 607 -11.57 -28.90 8.57
N ASP A 608 -11.07 -29.70 7.63
CA ASP A 608 -10.54 -29.19 6.36
C ASP A 608 -11.66 -28.59 5.51
N LEU A 609 -11.46 -27.35 5.06
CA LEU A 609 -12.41 -26.63 4.22
C LEU A 609 -12.22 -26.99 2.75
N ASN A 610 -12.81 -28.12 2.33
CA ASN A 610 -12.89 -28.44 0.91
C ASN A 610 -13.98 -27.63 0.19
N ASP A 611 -13.93 -27.63 -1.14
CA ASP A 611 -14.84 -26.86 -2.00
C ASP A 611 -16.32 -27.12 -1.70
N GLN A 612 -16.69 -28.36 -1.37
CA GLN A 612 -18.08 -28.71 -1.09
C GLN A 612 -18.56 -28.10 0.22
N VAL A 613 -17.72 -28.07 1.26
CA VAL A 613 -18.04 -27.42 2.53
C VAL A 613 -18.18 -25.91 2.34
N LEU A 614 -17.24 -25.30 1.62
CA LEU A 614 -17.27 -23.86 1.33
C LEU A 614 -18.51 -23.47 0.52
N GLN A 615 -18.85 -24.24 -0.51
CA GLN A 615 -20.06 -24.07 -1.31
C GLN A 615 -21.33 -24.19 -0.47
N ALA A 616 -21.42 -25.20 0.40
CA ALA A 616 -22.58 -25.38 1.25
C ALA A 616 -22.77 -24.22 2.23
N CYS A 617 -21.71 -23.76 2.88
CA CYS A 617 -21.75 -22.60 3.78
C CYS A 617 -22.13 -21.33 3.01
N PHE A 618 -21.57 -21.12 1.81
CA PHE A 618 -21.84 -19.93 1.01
C PHE A 618 -23.27 -19.94 0.47
N GLY A 619 -23.71 -21.04 -0.12
CA GLY A 619 -25.05 -21.22 -0.66
C GLY A 619 -26.12 -20.94 0.41
N LYS A 620 -25.92 -21.41 1.65
CA LYS A 620 -26.82 -21.12 2.77
C LYS A 620 -26.81 -19.65 3.17
N ALA A 621 -25.62 -19.06 3.34
CA ALA A 621 -25.49 -17.68 3.80
C ALA A 621 -26.01 -16.64 2.80
N PHE A 622 -25.91 -16.94 1.50
CA PHE A 622 -26.30 -16.06 0.40
C PHE A 622 -27.67 -16.42 -0.20
N GLY A 623 -28.34 -17.47 0.30
CA GLY A 623 -29.63 -17.93 -0.22
C GLY A 623 -29.56 -18.48 -1.65
N LEU A 624 -28.43 -19.11 -2.02
CA LEU A 624 -28.15 -19.64 -3.35
C LEU A 624 -27.98 -21.16 -3.36
N THR A 625 -28.51 -21.88 -2.36
CA THR A 625 -28.47 -23.35 -2.34
C THR A 625 -29.25 -23.93 -3.52
N ASP A 626 -28.70 -24.97 -4.15
CA ASP A 626 -29.41 -25.76 -5.14
C ASP A 626 -30.59 -26.50 -4.50
N ALA A 627 -31.76 -26.45 -5.14
CA ALA A 627 -32.98 -27.06 -4.62
C ALA A 627 -32.92 -28.59 -4.55
N SER A 628 -32.10 -29.22 -5.41
CA SER A 628 -31.92 -30.67 -5.47
C SER A 628 -30.80 -31.17 -4.55
N ASP A 629 -29.78 -30.35 -4.28
CA ASP A 629 -28.70 -30.67 -3.33
C ASP A 629 -28.29 -29.42 -2.55
N PRO A 630 -28.78 -29.22 -1.30
CA PRO A 630 -28.45 -28.06 -0.48
C PRO A 630 -26.96 -27.91 -0.11
N ARG A 631 -26.12 -28.88 -0.48
CA ARG A 631 -24.66 -28.81 -0.33
C ARG A 631 -23.97 -28.13 -1.53
N LYS A 632 -24.71 -27.83 -2.59
CA LYS A 632 -24.21 -27.18 -3.81
C LYS A 632 -24.84 -25.80 -3.98
N ILE A 633 -24.14 -24.94 -4.71
CA ILE A 633 -24.65 -23.64 -5.14
C ILE A 633 -25.46 -23.83 -6.42
N ASP A 634 -26.63 -23.19 -6.50
CA ASP A 634 -27.41 -23.08 -7.72
C ASP A 634 -26.62 -22.35 -8.82
N ARG A 635 -26.35 -23.04 -9.92
CA ARG A 635 -25.47 -22.55 -10.99
C ARG A 635 -26.04 -21.33 -11.72
N ILE A 636 -27.36 -21.23 -11.85
CA ILE A 636 -28.03 -20.11 -12.55
C ILE A 636 -27.88 -18.85 -11.70
N ASN A 637 -28.18 -18.95 -10.41
CA ASN A 637 -28.04 -17.86 -9.47
C ASN A 637 -26.59 -17.40 -9.30
N LEU A 638 -25.64 -18.34 -9.26
CA LEU A 638 -24.21 -18.00 -9.26
C LEU A 638 -23.81 -17.23 -10.53
N THR A 639 -24.28 -17.68 -11.69
CA THR A 639 -24.01 -17.01 -12.98
C THR A 639 -24.59 -15.59 -13.01
N ASN A 640 -25.81 -15.41 -12.53
CA ASN A 640 -26.46 -14.10 -12.46
C ASN A 640 -25.72 -13.14 -11.51
N MET A 641 -25.31 -13.63 -10.33
CA MET A 641 -24.52 -12.84 -9.38
C MET A 641 -23.17 -12.44 -9.98
N ALA A 642 -22.48 -13.38 -10.61
CA ALA A 642 -21.19 -13.13 -11.24
C ALA A 642 -21.30 -12.12 -12.40
N GLY A 643 -22.34 -12.23 -13.23
CA GLY A 643 -22.59 -11.27 -14.31
C GLY A 643 -22.79 -9.85 -13.79
N ALA A 644 -23.67 -9.69 -12.79
CA ALA A 644 -23.92 -8.39 -12.16
C ALA A 644 -22.66 -7.83 -11.46
N TRP A 645 -21.86 -8.70 -10.85
CA TRP A 645 -20.59 -8.32 -10.23
C TRP A 645 -19.60 -7.75 -11.27
N PHE A 646 -19.34 -8.47 -12.36
CA PHE A 646 -18.42 -8.01 -13.40
C PHE A 646 -18.89 -6.75 -14.11
N GLU A 647 -20.20 -6.63 -14.37
CA GLU A 647 -20.78 -5.42 -14.96
C GLU A 647 -20.56 -4.18 -14.07
N MET A 648 -20.76 -4.33 -12.77
CA MET A 648 -20.49 -3.26 -11.80
C MET A 648 -18.99 -2.91 -11.75
N MET A 649 -18.11 -3.90 -11.74
CA MET A 649 -16.65 -3.65 -11.66
C MET A 649 -16.11 -2.96 -12.92
N ARG A 650 -16.62 -3.30 -14.11
CA ARG A 650 -16.25 -2.63 -15.37
C ARG A 650 -16.63 -1.16 -15.39
N SER A 651 -17.79 -0.81 -14.82
CA SER A 651 -18.28 0.57 -14.74
C SER A 651 -17.73 1.36 -13.55
N THR A 652 -17.19 0.70 -12.53
CA THR A 652 -16.55 1.35 -11.38
C THR A 652 -15.26 2.06 -11.79
N ASN A 653 -15.03 3.28 -11.31
CA ASN A 653 -13.80 4.04 -11.54
C ASN A 653 -13.31 4.65 -10.22
N LEU A 654 -12.02 5.02 -10.18
CA LEU A 654 -11.53 5.93 -9.14
C LEU A 654 -12.21 7.29 -9.30
N ASP A 655 -12.33 8.01 -8.18
CA ASP A 655 -12.81 9.39 -8.16
C ASP A 655 -11.81 10.38 -8.78
N ASN A 656 -10.57 9.95 -9.01
CA ASN A 656 -9.58 10.66 -9.81
C ASN A 656 -9.23 9.88 -11.08
N SER A 657 -9.77 10.31 -12.22
CA SER A 657 -9.54 9.67 -13.53
C SER A 657 -8.08 9.80 -14.00
N VAL A 658 -7.43 10.94 -13.75
CA VAL A 658 -6.01 11.15 -14.12
C VAL A 658 -5.12 10.16 -13.39
N ALA A 659 -5.35 9.97 -12.09
CA ALA A 659 -4.62 8.98 -11.31
C ALA A 659 -4.91 7.55 -11.81
N GLN A 660 -6.17 7.23 -12.11
CA GLN A 660 -6.54 5.93 -12.67
C GLN A 660 -5.78 5.63 -13.97
N ASP A 661 -5.77 6.56 -14.92
CA ASP A 661 -5.11 6.38 -16.21
C ASP A 661 -3.60 6.16 -16.03
N ILE A 662 -2.97 6.92 -15.13
CA ILE A 662 -1.56 6.76 -14.79
C ILE A 662 -1.30 5.36 -14.22
N PHE A 663 -2.06 4.90 -13.23
CA PHE A 663 -1.83 3.59 -12.62
C PHE A 663 -2.13 2.43 -13.57
N GLN A 664 -3.12 2.56 -14.45
CA GLN A 664 -3.39 1.58 -15.50
C GLN A 664 -2.25 1.47 -16.51
N ASP A 665 -1.70 2.61 -16.98
CA ASP A 665 -0.51 2.63 -17.86
C ASP A 665 0.68 1.96 -17.18
N MET A 666 0.90 2.29 -15.91
CA MET A 666 2.02 1.74 -15.14
C MET A 666 1.89 0.24 -14.91
N ARG A 667 0.70 -0.26 -14.57
CA ARG A 667 0.47 -1.70 -14.40
C ARG A 667 0.59 -2.45 -15.72
N ALA A 668 0.09 -1.89 -16.83
CA ALA A 668 0.22 -2.48 -18.15
C ALA A 668 1.69 -2.59 -18.60
N LYS A 669 2.54 -1.62 -18.23
CA LYS A 669 3.98 -1.66 -18.52
C LYS A 669 4.74 -2.74 -17.74
N GLN A 670 4.26 -3.12 -16.55
CA GLN A 670 4.86 -4.22 -15.77
C GLN A 670 4.68 -5.60 -16.43
N ASP A 671 3.68 -5.74 -17.30
CA ASP A 671 3.41 -6.97 -18.06
C ASP A 671 4.24 -7.08 -19.35
N ALA A 672 4.79 -5.97 -19.84
CA ALA A 672 5.61 -5.98 -21.04
C ALA A 672 6.90 -6.75 -20.75
N LYS A 673 7.14 -7.86 -21.49
CA LYS A 673 8.42 -8.55 -21.43
C LYS A 673 9.55 -7.55 -21.69
N PRO A 674 10.66 -7.57 -20.92
CA PRO A 674 11.84 -6.78 -21.23
C PRO A 674 12.21 -7.01 -22.69
N ALA A 675 12.45 -5.93 -23.44
CA ALA A 675 12.86 -6.05 -24.82
C ALA A 675 14.12 -6.92 -24.88
N GLU A 676 14.07 -8.07 -25.58
CA GLU A 676 15.25 -8.89 -25.81
C GLU A 676 16.34 -7.98 -26.39
N THR A 677 17.43 -7.84 -25.64
CA THR A 677 18.57 -7.05 -26.06
C THR A 677 19.12 -7.76 -27.29
N LYS A 678 18.72 -7.30 -28.48
CA LYS A 678 19.35 -7.74 -29.72
C LYS A 678 20.81 -7.36 -29.60
N SER A 679 21.67 -8.33 -29.26
CA SER A 679 23.10 -8.13 -29.27
C SER A 679 23.43 -7.59 -30.66
N SER A 680 23.91 -6.36 -30.74
CA SER A 680 24.37 -5.77 -31.98
C SER A 680 25.45 -6.69 -32.53
N GLY A 681 25.08 -7.45 -33.57
CA GLY A 681 25.95 -8.40 -34.23
C GLY A 681 27.26 -7.72 -34.59
N GLY A 682 28.36 -8.26 -34.06
CA GLY A 682 29.70 -7.82 -34.36
C GLY A 682 29.93 -7.76 -35.86
N THR A 683 30.56 -6.67 -36.28
CA THR A 683 31.06 -6.40 -37.62
C THR A 683 31.89 -7.59 -38.12
N LYS A 684 31.37 -8.37 -39.06
CA LYS A 684 32.18 -9.35 -39.80
C LYS A 684 32.84 -8.65 -40.97
N GLY A 685 34.16 -8.51 -40.88
CA GLY A 685 35.03 -8.15 -42.01
C GLY A 685 34.89 -9.16 -43.14
N GLY A 686 34.74 -8.65 -44.36
CA GLY A 686 34.74 -9.45 -45.57
C GLY A 686 36.16 -9.65 -46.09
N ALA A 687 36.58 -10.91 -46.18
CA ALA A 687 37.64 -11.35 -47.07
C ALA A 687 37.42 -12.83 -47.43
N GLY A 688 37.29 -13.09 -48.73
CA GLY A 688 37.90 -14.28 -49.33
C GLY A 688 37.06 -15.54 -49.54
N THR A 689 36.75 -15.76 -50.82
CA THR A 689 36.87 -17.03 -51.56
C THR A 689 35.70 -18.03 -51.60
N THR A 690 35.51 -18.48 -52.83
CA THR A 690 34.53 -19.37 -53.44
C THR A 690 34.75 -20.84 -53.12
N GLY A 691 33.66 -21.60 -52.95
CA GLY A 691 33.66 -23.06 -53.06
C GLY A 691 32.24 -23.64 -53.01
N PRO A 692 31.81 -24.47 -53.98
CA PRO A 692 30.50 -25.10 -53.98
C PRO A 692 30.56 -26.52 -53.39
N GLY A 693 29.55 -26.93 -52.62
CA GLY A 693 29.43 -28.36 -52.28
C GLY A 693 28.43 -28.76 -51.19
N VAL A 694 27.39 -29.47 -51.64
CA VAL A 694 26.82 -30.70 -51.05
C VAL A 694 26.05 -30.63 -49.71
N GLY A 695 24.72 -30.76 -49.83
CA GLY A 695 23.93 -31.86 -49.21
C GLY A 695 23.53 -31.80 -47.73
N PRO A 696 22.47 -32.56 -47.31
CA PRO A 696 21.52 -32.15 -46.28
C PRO A 696 21.54 -32.97 -44.98
N GLY A 697 21.14 -32.34 -43.88
CA GLY A 697 20.77 -32.97 -42.60
C GLY A 697 20.22 -31.86 -41.69
N GLY A 698 19.02 -31.89 -41.13
CA GLY A 698 18.39 -32.99 -40.41
C GLY A 698 18.47 -32.66 -38.91
N GLY A 699 17.52 -31.87 -38.39
CA GLY A 699 17.46 -31.49 -36.98
C GLY A 699 16.04 -31.11 -36.55
N PRO A 700 15.64 -31.40 -35.28
CA PRO A 700 14.27 -31.74 -34.91
C PRO A 700 13.44 -30.52 -34.51
N GLY A 701 12.19 -30.50 -34.96
CA GLY A 701 11.19 -29.49 -34.60
C GLY A 701 10.64 -29.67 -33.18
N PHE A 702 10.51 -28.56 -32.46
CA PHE A 702 9.80 -28.45 -31.20
C PHE A 702 8.28 -28.56 -31.41
N PRO A 703 7.55 -29.28 -30.53
CA PRO A 703 6.09 -29.34 -30.59
C PRO A 703 5.46 -28.12 -29.89
N GLY A 704 4.55 -27.45 -30.58
CA GLY A 704 3.71 -26.38 -30.04
C GLY A 704 2.58 -26.90 -29.15
N PRO A 705 1.97 -26.03 -28.32
CA PRO A 705 0.94 -26.45 -27.37
C PRO A 705 -0.44 -26.53 -28.06
N GLY A 706 -0.94 -27.76 -28.23
CA GLY A 706 -2.32 -28.03 -28.61
C GLY A 706 -3.24 -28.00 -27.39
N GLY A 707 -4.35 -27.27 -27.49
CA GLY A 707 -5.40 -27.19 -26.47
C GLY A 707 -6.25 -28.47 -26.37
N PRO A 708 -6.96 -28.69 -25.25
CA PRO A 708 -7.73 -29.92 -25.04
C PRO A 708 -9.18 -29.77 -25.54
N GLY A 709 -9.55 -30.65 -26.46
CA GLY A 709 -10.94 -30.99 -26.77
C GLY A 709 -11.44 -32.18 -25.93
N PRO A 710 -12.76 -32.36 -25.77
CA PRO A 710 -13.36 -33.21 -24.75
C PRO A 710 -13.63 -34.64 -25.25
N GLY A 711 -13.45 -35.63 -24.39
CA GLY A 711 -13.78 -37.02 -24.72
C GLY A 711 -13.82 -37.96 -23.53
N GLY A 712 -15.00 -38.09 -22.92
CA GLY A 712 -15.69 -39.35 -22.60
C GLY A 712 -15.07 -40.41 -21.66
N PRO A 713 -15.89 -41.29 -21.07
CA PRO A 713 -15.63 -41.86 -19.75
C PRO A 713 -15.06 -43.30 -19.81
N GLY A 714 -13.98 -43.54 -19.06
CA GLY A 714 -13.39 -44.86 -18.82
C GLY A 714 -13.45 -45.26 -17.34
N ARG A 715 -13.93 -46.48 -17.09
CA ARG A 715 -14.25 -47.11 -15.80
C ARG A 715 -13.02 -47.45 -14.91
N PRO A 716 -13.25 -47.83 -13.63
CA PRO A 716 -12.27 -47.77 -12.55
C PRO A 716 -11.37 -49.01 -12.44
N GLY A 717 -10.07 -48.79 -12.28
CA GLY A 717 -9.08 -49.80 -11.88
C GLY A 717 -8.77 -49.70 -10.39
N GLY A 718 -8.82 -50.84 -9.70
CA GLY A 718 -8.64 -50.99 -8.26
C GLY A 718 -7.21 -50.82 -7.72
N PRO A 719 -6.99 -51.13 -6.43
CA PRO A 719 -5.93 -50.54 -5.61
C PRO A 719 -4.60 -51.29 -5.73
N GLY A 720 -3.55 -50.57 -6.16
CA GLY A 720 -2.17 -51.03 -6.10
C GLY A 720 -1.58 -50.83 -4.70
N GLY A 721 -0.98 -51.91 -4.17
CA GLY A 721 -0.41 -52.00 -2.83
C GLY A 721 0.90 -51.21 -2.61
N PRO A 722 1.48 -51.32 -1.39
CA PRO A 722 2.49 -50.40 -0.88
C PRO A 722 3.91 -50.76 -1.31
N GLY A 723 4.65 -49.76 -1.78
CA GLY A 723 6.10 -49.79 -2.02
C GLY A 723 6.93 -49.34 -0.82
N PRO A 724 8.25 -49.52 -0.86
CA PRO A 724 9.02 -50.08 0.26
C PRO A 724 9.68 -49.05 1.19
N GLY A 725 9.97 -49.54 2.40
CA GLY A 725 10.49 -48.79 3.53
C GLY A 725 11.90 -48.22 3.35
N GLY A 726 12.10 -47.07 4.02
CA GLY A 726 13.39 -46.46 4.34
C GLY A 726 13.70 -46.56 5.84
N PRO A 727 14.97 -46.44 6.24
CA PRO A 727 15.52 -47.02 7.46
C PRO A 727 15.21 -46.21 8.73
N GLY A 728 15.01 -46.94 9.82
CA GLY A 728 14.72 -46.42 11.14
C GLY A 728 15.87 -45.69 11.82
N LEU A 729 15.51 -44.77 12.71
CA LEU A 729 16.37 -44.14 13.70
C LEU A 729 15.82 -44.39 15.11
N PRO A 730 16.70 -44.37 16.14
CA PRO A 730 16.52 -45.11 17.37
C PRO A 730 15.71 -44.37 18.44
N GLY A 731 15.08 -45.17 19.29
CA GLY A 731 14.12 -44.74 20.32
C GLY A 731 14.71 -43.87 21.44
N GLY A 732 13.85 -43.02 21.97
CA GLY A 732 14.00 -42.31 23.23
C GLY A 732 12.84 -42.65 24.19
N PRO A 733 13.07 -42.62 25.51
CA PRO A 733 12.19 -43.22 26.50
C PRO A 733 11.01 -42.31 26.88
N GLY A 734 9.82 -42.89 26.99
CA GLY A 734 8.62 -42.20 27.46
C GLY A 734 8.58 -42.06 28.99
N PRO A 735 7.91 -41.02 29.53
CA PRO A 735 7.58 -40.97 30.94
C PRO A 735 6.12 -41.40 31.19
N GLY A 736 5.98 -42.37 32.09
CA GLY A 736 4.70 -42.86 32.60
C GLY A 736 3.97 -41.84 33.49
N GLY A 737 2.65 -42.00 33.54
CA GLY A 737 1.80 -41.33 34.52
C GLY A 737 1.84 -42.00 35.89
N PRO A 738 1.40 -41.27 36.92
CA PRO A 738 0.43 -41.80 37.88
C PRO A 738 -0.70 -40.78 38.10
N GLY A 739 -1.97 -41.12 38.25
CA GLY A 739 -2.52 -41.99 39.29
C GLY A 739 -3.49 -41.13 40.13
N LEU A 740 -4.79 -41.39 40.01
CA LEU A 740 -5.84 -40.83 40.86
C LEU A 740 -5.72 -41.37 42.30
N PRO A 741 -6.19 -40.61 43.29
CA PRO A 741 -7.07 -41.25 44.28
C PRO A 741 -8.31 -40.40 44.65
N GLY A 742 -9.37 -41.11 45.03
CA GLY A 742 -10.72 -40.60 45.27
C GLY A 742 -10.96 -39.85 46.58
N GLY A 743 -12.19 -39.34 46.72
CA GLY A 743 -12.76 -38.84 47.98
C GLY A 743 -12.97 -39.95 49.02
N PRO A 744 -13.52 -39.68 50.23
CA PRO A 744 -14.77 -38.91 50.41
C PRO A 744 -14.84 -38.00 51.67
N GLY A 745 -15.90 -37.21 51.79
CA GLY A 745 -16.56 -36.95 53.08
C GLY A 745 -16.83 -35.49 53.49
N PRO A 746 -18.00 -35.15 54.07
CA PRO A 746 -18.49 -33.78 54.24
C PRO A 746 -18.38 -33.25 55.70
N GLY A 747 -18.36 -31.92 55.87
CA GLY A 747 -18.50 -31.26 57.18
C GLY A 747 -18.58 -29.74 57.05
N GLY A 748 -19.67 -29.13 57.54
CA GLY A 748 -19.98 -27.70 57.43
C GLY A 748 -19.28 -26.79 58.46
N PRO A 749 -19.95 -25.77 59.02
CA PRO A 749 -19.76 -24.36 58.63
C PRO A 749 -19.22 -23.46 59.77
N GLY A 750 -18.70 -22.26 59.45
CA GLY A 750 -18.61 -21.16 60.42
C GLY A 750 -17.59 -20.04 60.13
N PRO A 751 -17.74 -18.81 60.70
CA PRO A 751 -17.53 -17.55 59.98
C PRO A 751 -16.51 -16.55 60.60
N GLY A 752 -16.26 -15.44 59.90
CA GLY A 752 -15.67 -14.19 60.42
C GLY A 752 -14.16 -14.08 60.19
N GLY A 753 -13.55 -12.94 59.88
CA GLY A 753 -14.00 -11.54 59.82
C GLY A 753 -12.89 -10.66 59.22
N ARG A 754 -13.29 -9.45 58.85
CA ARG A 754 -12.52 -8.26 58.42
C ARG A 754 -11.50 -7.77 59.48
N PRO A 755 -10.62 -6.77 59.24
CA PRO A 755 -10.70 -5.57 58.36
C PRO A 755 -10.25 -5.73 56.91
#